data_AF-A0A8T7F1X5-F1
#
_entry.id   AF-A0A8T7F1X5-F1
#
_cell.length_a   1.000
_cell.length_b   1.000
_cell.length_c   1.000
_cell.angle_alpha   90.00
_cell.angle_beta   90.00
_cell.angle_gamma   90.00
#
_symmetry.space_group_name_H-M   'P 1'
#
loop_
_entity.id
_entity.type
_entity.pdbx_description
1 polymer ?
#
loop_
_entity_poly.entity_id
_entity_poly.type
_entity_poly.pdbx_seq_one_letter_code
_entity_poly.pdbx_strand_id
1 'polypeptide(L)'
;MKSPHFSLTGSVLLVVMLLVSVLPTAHAQNNTPISLALPSFWQNIMGEEFLADFETQYGVDVYVNYVDTGFSSANDIATFLDDGQDYVSQADVLYVDDSTLTPERTRAGFFLDLAPLIASDGSLDTNDFYVAALQSFQWDAGVWGLPTAMDVILITYDAAAFDEAGLAYPTSAWTMDDFANAARVLAQVDASGAVTVPGMSVQTFGDNLGLFLRTLLSHGLYDDSTLPNNPSFSDPALETLLTTWKELVDEGVVGTSFGETSDQIPLRIEQSIGLSGFGPDSVQRSAALLPGDTVGLTVEGFAVSSGTQNPELAYELVKYLTTRPEIANSFQSVSPARRSMVGVEANPNDGSGGPVIQIGRGGNLSEEAQALFDQAVEKALPISETRFADYLSFALQKMQSDGLDAHSALQEVELEAMTAMQAADERRNTVTISIIPPPEPVVLAPGEVALNFGMASSFIMIGPGGGLPNQEQWDQISQDFAASDPDVGAVNVEQAMGRSLEELAQQYDCFTLGYNAVSGDSNLSSILSLDPFLDTDLNFDRNDVIGNTLSQLQVDNKTWALPIGIQADVLRYDTELFSNAGVPLPDGGWTVDEFADALESLQYGLGDSAAFQPLDPGGTYLLMLIAAYGGLPIDYRTEPPTINFIDPATVDAIRQVLDLAKNGYIEYQELGGNTFAVSIGGSDGINTIAITTDSLSPFSFRRGGPPGSQQAEDTTAIVSYPRGTTYNVASYNIVTGYVSATAENPEACYRWLSEVAQHPELYSAMPARTSQLSDPSITTSQGEDLTALYNELAATISDPNTITFPQSFRESGSPANFAREYWLKQAFDRYVLEDADLETELAQAQQYTQDYISCISDLPPFDPSSTDQNYMQDYFGQITTCAATADPNFPLPGQE
;
A
#
# COMPACT_ATOMS: atom_id res chain seq x y z
N MET A 1 -66.65 53.93 31.26
CA MET A 1 -66.28 52.78 30.40
C MET A 1 -66.05 53.31 28.99
N LYS A 2 -64.81 53.11 28.51
CA LYS A 2 -64.26 53.17 27.14
C LYS A 2 -64.94 54.06 26.07
N SER A 3 -64.18 55.05 25.63
CA SER A 3 -64.28 55.70 24.30
C SER A 3 -62.88 56.20 23.91
N PRO A 4 -62.29 55.82 22.76
CA PRO A 4 -61.11 56.51 22.25
C PRO A 4 -61.45 57.41 21.05
N HIS A 5 -61.02 58.66 21.16
CA HIS A 5 -60.90 59.64 20.07
C HIS A 5 -59.42 59.87 19.73
N PHE A 6 -59.19 60.08 18.44
CA PHE A 6 -58.01 60.59 17.72
C PHE A 6 -57.15 61.66 18.44
N SER A 7 -55.83 61.69 18.18
CA SER A 7 -55.16 62.78 17.42
C SER A 7 -53.61 62.68 17.39
N LEU A 8 -53.09 62.81 16.16
CA LEU A 8 -51.80 63.28 15.62
C LEU A 8 -50.62 63.70 16.53
N THR A 9 -49.42 63.26 16.11
CA THR A 9 -48.24 64.07 15.69
C THR A 9 -47.34 63.10 14.88
N GLY A 10 -46.93 63.33 13.63
CA GLY A 10 -46.07 64.41 13.12
C GLY A 10 -44.70 63.79 12.75
N SER A 11 -44.54 63.25 11.54
CA SER A 11 -43.27 62.67 11.06
C SER A 11 -42.74 63.41 9.84
N VAL A 12 -41.51 63.90 10.00
CA VAL A 12 -40.70 64.65 9.05
C VAL A 12 -40.20 63.74 7.93
N LEU A 13 -40.30 64.25 6.70
CA LEU A 13 -39.81 63.68 5.46
C LEU A 13 -38.27 63.79 5.40
N LEU A 14 -37.56 62.68 5.23
CA LEU A 14 -36.16 62.68 4.80
C LEU A 14 -36.03 61.78 3.57
N VAL A 15 -35.75 62.41 2.43
CA VAL A 15 -35.51 61.79 1.13
C VAL A 15 -34.04 61.33 1.11
N VAL A 16 -33.81 60.03 0.92
CA VAL A 16 -32.50 59.48 0.54
C VAL A 16 -32.64 58.85 -0.84
N MET A 17 -31.82 59.33 -1.78
CA MET A 17 -31.74 58.91 -3.17
C MET A 17 -31.28 57.44 -3.28
N LEU A 18 -32.06 56.61 -3.97
CA LEU A 18 -31.64 55.31 -4.48
C LEU A 18 -30.79 55.52 -5.74
N LEU A 19 -29.48 55.34 -5.62
CA LEU A 19 -28.58 55.08 -6.73
C LEU A 19 -28.79 53.63 -7.18
N VAL A 20 -29.35 53.45 -8.38
CA VAL A 20 -29.39 52.15 -9.05
C VAL A 20 -28.01 51.90 -9.66
N SER A 21 -27.14 51.19 -8.93
CA SER A 21 -25.98 50.53 -9.50
C SER A 21 -26.45 49.22 -10.14
N VAL A 22 -26.45 49.17 -11.46
CA VAL A 22 -26.53 47.91 -12.22
C VAL A 22 -25.17 47.24 -12.06
N LEU A 23 -25.04 46.37 -11.05
CA LEU A 23 -24.00 45.36 -10.99
C LEU A 23 -24.46 44.19 -11.86
N PRO A 24 -23.59 43.57 -12.68
CA PRO A 24 -23.91 42.29 -13.28
C PRO A 24 -23.98 41.27 -12.15
N THR A 25 -25.19 40.84 -11.79
CA THR A 25 -25.37 39.62 -11.03
C THR A 25 -24.96 38.48 -11.94
N ALA A 26 -23.71 38.03 -11.82
CA ALA A 26 -23.40 36.64 -12.11
C ALA A 26 -24.43 35.83 -11.31
N HIS A 27 -25.38 35.22 -12.00
CA HIS A 27 -26.25 34.23 -11.39
C HIS A 27 -25.34 33.04 -11.13
N ALA A 28 -24.87 32.88 -9.90
CA ALA A 28 -24.48 31.56 -9.42
C ALA A 28 -25.71 30.69 -9.62
N GLN A 29 -25.61 29.74 -10.55
CA GLN A 29 -26.65 28.76 -10.79
C GLN A 29 -26.65 27.88 -9.54
N ASN A 30 -27.70 27.91 -8.72
CA ASN A 30 -27.84 27.02 -7.56
C ASN A 30 -28.11 25.61 -8.11
N ASN A 31 -27.05 24.92 -8.53
CA ASN A 31 -27.08 23.53 -8.92
C ASN A 31 -27.36 22.66 -7.67
N THR A 32 -27.99 21.51 -7.87
CA THR A 32 -28.25 20.58 -6.75
C THR A 32 -26.95 19.81 -6.47
N PRO A 33 -26.41 19.83 -5.24
CA PRO A 33 -25.23 19.04 -4.91
C PRO A 33 -25.59 17.55 -4.87
N ILE A 34 -24.70 16.72 -5.38
CA ILE A 34 -24.75 15.25 -5.20
C ILE A 34 -23.34 14.75 -4.93
N SER A 35 -23.16 13.80 -4.02
CA SER A 35 -21.82 13.26 -3.70
C SER A 35 -21.59 11.85 -4.25
N LEU A 36 -20.34 11.57 -4.59
CA LEU A 36 -19.85 10.29 -5.10
C LEU A 36 -18.66 9.82 -4.26
N ALA A 37 -18.78 8.67 -3.59
CA ALA A 37 -17.69 8.03 -2.86
C ALA A 37 -16.91 7.07 -3.77
N LEU A 38 -15.59 7.20 -3.79
CA LEU A 38 -14.69 6.34 -4.55
C LEU A 38 -13.49 5.90 -3.71
N PRO A 39 -12.91 4.73 -3.99
CA PRO A 39 -11.62 4.37 -3.41
C PRO A 39 -10.55 5.40 -3.80
N SER A 40 -9.64 5.73 -2.89
CA SER A 40 -8.65 6.78 -3.12
C SER A 40 -7.67 6.51 -4.26
N PHE A 41 -7.44 5.24 -4.62
CA PHE A 41 -6.61 4.90 -5.77
C PHE A 41 -7.19 5.39 -7.13
N TRP A 42 -8.46 5.83 -7.16
CA TRP A 42 -9.08 6.47 -8.32
C TRP A 42 -8.74 7.96 -8.49
N GLN A 43 -8.10 8.62 -7.50
CA GLN A 43 -7.82 10.06 -7.51
C GLN A 43 -7.15 10.55 -8.79
N ASN A 44 -6.21 9.76 -9.32
CA ASN A 44 -5.43 10.11 -10.51
C ASN A 44 -6.00 9.54 -11.82
N ILE A 45 -7.09 8.77 -11.74
CA ILE A 45 -7.82 8.21 -12.89
C ILE A 45 -8.94 9.19 -13.32
N MET A 46 -9.43 10.01 -12.39
CA MET A 46 -10.58 10.88 -12.60
C MET A 46 -10.17 12.34 -12.82
N GLY A 47 -9.91 12.69 -14.08
CA GLY A 47 -9.68 14.08 -14.49
C GLY A 47 -10.91 14.98 -14.29
N GLU A 48 -10.67 16.30 -14.24
CA GLU A 48 -11.70 17.33 -13.99
C GLU A 48 -12.90 17.28 -14.95
N GLU A 49 -12.74 16.76 -16.18
CA GLU A 49 -13.82 16.70 -17.17
C GLU A 49 -14.72 15.46 -17.06
N PHE A 50 -14.38 14.48 -16.20
CA PHE A 50 -15.04 13.17 -16.17
C PHE A 50 -16.56 13.24 -15.88
N LEU A 51 -16.96 14.14 -14.98
CA LEU A 51 -18.37 14.33 -14.57
C LEU A 51 -19.03 15.53 -15.26
N ALA A 52 -18.28 16.33 -16.02
CA ALA A 52 -18.75 17.61 -16.57
C ALA A 52 -19.99 17.46 -17.48
N ASP A 53 -20.03 16.38 -18.27
CA ASP A 53 -21.19 16.07 -19.13
C ASP A 53 -22.44 15.75 -18.29
N PHE A 54 -22.27 14.98 -17.20
CA PHE A 54 -23.36 14.66 -16.27
C PHE A 54 -23.84 15.91 -15.54
N GLU A 55 -22.93 16.71 -14.99
CA GLU A 55 -23.22 17.98 -14.32
C GLU A 55 -23.99 18.93 -15.23
N THR A 56 -23.55 19.05 -16.49
CA THR A 56 -24.20 19.89 -17.51
C THR A 56 -25.59 19.36 -17.87
N GLN A 57 -25.73 18.03 -18.04
CA GLN A 57 -26.99 17.41 -18.43
C GLN A 57 -28.07 17.55 -17.35
N TYR A 58 -27.70 17.36 -16.08
CA TYR A 58 -28.66 17.33 -14.97
C TYR A 58 -28.72 18.65 -14.18
N GLY A 59 -27.81 19.60 -14.43
CA GLY A 59 -27.76 20.88 -13.72
C GLY A 59 -27.39 20.70 -12.24
N VAL A 60 -26.36 19.89 -11.99
CA VAL A 60 -25.91 19.45 -10.67
C VAL A 60 -24.41 19.68 -10.52
N ASP A 61 -23.93 19.73 -9.29
CA ASP A 61 -22.51 19.73 -8.97
C ASP A 61 -22.21 18.39 -8.29
N VAL A 62 -21.26 17.61 -8.83
CA VAL A 62 -20.89 16.31 -8.26
C VAL A 62 -19.64 16.46 -7.39
N TYR A 63 -19.76 16.10 -6.11
CA TYR A 63 -18.67 16.16 -5.14
C TYR A 63 -18.07 14.77 -4.96
N VAL A 64 -16.83 14.59 -5.39
CA VAL A 64 -16.15 13.31 -5.24
C VAL A 64 -15.45 13.23 -3.89
N ASN A 65 -15.85 12.26 -3.07
CA ASN A 65 -15.25 11.95 -1.79
C ASN A 65 -14.40 10.68 -1.95
N TYR A 66 -13.09 10.82 -1.79
CA TYR A 66 -12.21 9.65 -1.78
C TYR A 66 -12.17 9.05 -0.39
N VAL A 67 -12.58 7.79 -0.30
CA VAL A 67 -12.89 7.12 0.96
C VAL A 67 -12.18 5.78 1.04
N ASP A 68 -11.94 5.33 2.26
CA ASP A 68 -11.45 3.98 2.53
C ASP A 68 -12.56 2.94 2.28
N THR A 69 -12.19 1.81 1.70
CA THR A 69 -13.05 0.63 1.50
C THR A 69 -12.58 -0.57 2.33
N GLY A 70 -11.74 -0.35 3.33
CA GLY A 70 -11.35 -1.32 4.34
C GLY A 70 -12.42 -1.54 5.39
N PHE A 71 -12.86 -2.78 5.55
CA PHE A 71 -13.90 -3.11 6.52
C PHE A 71 -13.43 -4.20 7.46
N SER A 72 -13.87 -4.11 8.73
CA SER A 72 -13.83 -5.27 9.62
C SER A 72 -14.59 -6.46 9.00
N SER A 73 -14.38 -7.66 9.53
CA SER A 73 -15.11 -8.86 9.11
C SER A 73 -16.39 -9.04 9.93
N ALA A 74 -17.38 -9.77 9.37
CA ALA A 74 -18.68 -9.98 10.03
C ALA A 74 -18.64 -10.85 11.31
N ASN A 75 -17.46 -11.36 11.69
CA ASN A 75 -17.23 -12.02 12.99
C ASN A 75 -17.40 -11.05 14.18
N ASP A 76 -17.12 -9.76 13.99
CA ASP A 76 -17.50 -8.67 14.88
C ASP A 76 -18.60 -7.84 14.21
N ILE A 77 -19.83 -8.37 14.25
CA ILE A 77 -20.96 -7.74 13.56
C ILE A 77 -21.23 -6.29 14.01
N ALA A 78 -20.90 -5.92 15.25
CA ALA A 78 -21.15 -4.57 15.74
C ALA A 78 -20.26 -3.57 14.98
N THR A 79 -18.95 -3.81 14.99
CA THR A 79 -17.96 -3.02 14.25
C THR A 79 -18.22 -3.09 12.74
N PHE A 80 -18.53 -4.28 12.20
CA PHE A 80 -18.85 -4.48 10.79
C PHE A 80 -19.98 -3.58 10.28
N LEU A 81 -21.04 -3.43 11.08
CA LEU A 81 -22.18 -2.58 10.76
C LEU A 81 -21.89 -1.10 11.03
N ASP A 82 -21.04 -0.77 12.00
CA ASP A 82 -20.61 0.61 12.25
C ASP A 82 -19.75 1.12 11.07
N ASP A 83 -18.74 0.35 10.64
CA ASP A 83 -17.92 0.69 9.47
C ASP A 83 -18.79 0.84 8.20
N GLY A 84 -19.74 -0.09 8.01
CA GLY A 84 -20.67 -0.03 6.87
C GLY A 84 -21.59 1.19 6.91
N GLN A 85 -22.03 1.61 8.09
CA GLN A 85 -22.85 2.81 8.28
C GLN A 85 -22.04 4.07 7.98
N ASP A 86 -20.80 4.13 8.46
CA ASP A 86 -19.89 5.24 8.23
C ASP A 86 -19.58 5.38 6.74
N TYR A 87 -19.36 4.26 6.04
CA TYR A 87 -19.16 4.25 4.59
C TYR A 87 -20.36 4.79 3.82
N VAL A 88 -21.57 4.28 4.05
CA VAL A 88 -22.76 4.76 3.31
C VAL A 88 -23.17 6.19 3.68
N SER A 89 -22.61 6.75 4.75
CA SER A 89 -22.76 8.17 5.09
C SER A 89 -21.85 9.11 4.30
N GLN A 90 -20.82 8.57 3.63
CA GLN A 90 -19.85 9.40 2.91
C GLN A 90 -20.43 10.06 1.66
N ALA A 91 -21.40 9.43 0.98
CA ALA A 91 -21.91 9.98 -0.27
C ALA A 91 -23.33 9.51 -0.66
N ASP A 92 -23.93 10.16 -1.65
CA ASP A 92 -25.18 9.71 -2.29
C ASP A 92 -24.98 8.44 -3.11
N VAL A 93 -23.88 8.38 -3.87
CA VAL A 93 -23.47 7.24 -4.70
C VAL A 93 -22.15 6.69 -4.19
N LEU A 94 -22.03 5.38 -4.05
CA LEU A 94 -20.87 4.71 -3.46
C LEU A 94 -20.33 3.66 -4.42
N TYR A 95 -19.01 3.61 -4.60
CA TYR A 95 -18.35 2.45 -5.16
C TYR A 95 -18.65 1.20 -4.33
N VAL A 96 -18.85 0.06 -4.97
CA VAL A 96 -19.09 -1.21 -4.30
C VAL A 96 -18.49 -2.39 -5.05
N ASP A 97 -18.17 -3.43 -4.29
CA ASP A 97 -17.65 -4.73 -4.66
C ASP A 97 -18.21 -5.80 -3.71
N ASP A 98 -17.66 -7.02 -3.73
CA ASP A 98 -18.08 -8.14 -2.88
C ASP A 98 -17.81 -7.92 -1.38
N SER A 99 -16.82 -7.10 -1.02
CA SER A 99 -16.48 -6.79 0.38
C SER A 99 -17.40 -5.74 1.00
N THR A 100 -17.95 -4.85 0.17
CA THR A 100 -18.71 -3.67 0.62
C THR A 100 -20.21 -3.88 0.58
N LEU A 101 -20.71 -4.59 -0.43
CA LEU A 101 -22.13 -4.82 -0.68
C LEU A 101 -22.55 -6.22 -0.23
N THR A 102 -22.75 -6.39 1.08
CA THR A 102 -23.02 -7.71 1.69
C THR A 102 -24.49 -7.91 2.10
N PRO A 103 -24.94 -9.16 2.34
CA PRO A 103 -26.26 -9.45 2.89
C PRO A 103 -26.55 -8.72 4.21
N GLU A 104 -25.57 -8.64 5.13
CA GLU A 104 -25.69 -7.96 6.41
C GLU A 104 -26.00 -6.47 6.20
N ARG A 105 -25.28 -5.78 5.31
CA ARG A 105 -25.43 -4.33 5.10
C ARG A 105 -26.70 -3.97 4.33
N THR A 106 -27.07 -4.78 3.36
CA THR A 106 -28.36 -4.64 2.67
C THR A 106 -29.53 -4.92 3.63
N ARG A 107 -29.43 -5.93 4.50
CA ARG A 107 -30.40 -6.15 5.60
C ARG A 107 -30.41 -5.04 6.63
N ALA A 108 -29.27 -4.43 6.96
CA ALA A 108 -29.20 -3.26 7.83
C ALA A 108 -29.83 -2.00 7.23
N GLY A 109 -30.19 -2.04 5.95
CA GLY A 109 -30.87 -0.94 5.26
C GLY A 109 -29.91 0.17 4.85
N PHE A 110 -28.64 -0.15 4.61
CA PHE A 110 -27.61 0.84 4.26
C PHE A 110 -27.66 1.28 2.80
N PHE A 111 -28.13 0.40 1.91
CA PHE A 111 -28.24 0.66 0.48
C PHE A 111 -29.70 0.75 0.04
N LEU A 112 -29.96 1.62 -0.94
CA LEU A 112 -31.26 1.75 -1.58
C LEU A 112 -31.50 0.57 -2.53
N ASP A 113 -32.67 -0.07 -2.43
CA ASP A 113 -33.11 -1.04 -3.44
C ASP A 113 -33.46 -0.31 -4.74
N LEU A 114 -32.66 -0.56 -5.79
CA LEU A 114 -32.80 0.04 -7.11
C LEU A 114 -33.85 -0.67 -7.99
N ALA A 115 -34.37 -1.84 -7.57
CA ALA A 115 -35.34 -2.60 -8.37
C ALA A 115 -36.56 -1.75 -8.82
N PRO A 116 -37.18 -0.91 -7.96
CA PRO A 116 -38.28 -0.04 -8.36
C PRO A 116 -37.87 1.02 -9.39
N LEU A 117 -36.67 1.59 -9.27
CA LEU A 117 -36.15 2.61 -10.19
C LEU A 117 -35.86 2.00 -11.55
N ILE A 118 -35.17 0.86 -11.58
CA ILE A 118 -34.89 0.07 -12.80
C ILE A 118 -36.20 -0.32 -13.50
N ALA A 119 -37.21 -0.79 -12.75
CA ALA A 119 -38.49 -1.19 -13.33
C ALA A 119 -39.26 -0.01 -13.97
N SER A 120 -38.98 1.23 -13.54
CA SER A 120 -39.60 2.44 -14.07
C SER A 120 -38.79 3.11 -15.19
N ASP A 121 -37.51 2.76 -15.33
CA ASP A 121 -36.59 3.34 -16.30
C ASP A 121 -36.61 2.57 -17.63
N GLY A 122 -37.21 3.16 -18.66
CA GLY A 122 -37.20 2.61 -20.02
C GLY A 122 -35.91 2.86 -20.81
N SER A 123 -34.94 3.60 -20.25
CA SER A 123 -33.67 3.94 -20.91
C SER A 123 -32.54 2.97 -20.58
N LEU A 124 -32.61 2.27 -19.44
CA LEU A 124 -31.63 1.25 -19.05
C LEU A 124 -31.92 -0.07 -19.78
N ASP A 125 -31.08 -0.43 -20.75
CA ASP A 125 -31.13 -1.77 -21.36
C ASP A 125 -30.41 -2.78 -20.46
N THR A 126 -31.16 -3.53 -19.66
CA THR A 126 -30.60 -4.57 -18.79
C THR A 126 -30.04 -5.77 -19.57
N ASN A 127 -30.41 -5.95 -20.85
CA ASN A 127 -29.84 -7.01 -21.69
C ASN A 127 -28.44 -6.67 -22.21
N ASP A 128 -28.02 -5.41 -22.08
CA ASP A 128 -26.67 -4.99 -22.39
C ASP A 128 -25.67 -5.49 -21.35
N PHE A 129 -26.10 -5.80 -20.12
CA PHE A 129 -25.23 -6.39 -19.11
C PHE A 129 -25.02 -7.88 -19.36
N TYR A 130 -23.86 -8.38 -18.95
CA TYR A 130 -23.70 -9.81 -18.74
C TYR A 130 -24.61 -10.25 -17.60
N VAL A 131 -25.31 -11.38 -17.81
CA VAL A 131 -26.36 -11.85 -16.89
C VAL A 131 -25.79 -12.08 -15.50
N ALA A 132 -24.64 -12.77 -15.41
CA ALA A 132 -23.96 -13.02 -14.14
C ALA A 132 -23.53 -11.71 -13.44
N ALA A 133 -22.96 -10.76 -14.17
CA ALA A 133 -22.54 -9.47 -13.60
C ALA A 133 -23.72 -8.71 -12.97
N LEU A 134 -24.85 -8.63 -13.68
CA LEU A 134 -26.04 -7.95 -13.14
C LEU A 134 -26.68 -8.73 -11.99
N GLN A 135 -26.67 -10.07 -12.04
CA GLN A 135 -27.18 -10.91 -10.97
C GLN A 135 -26.32 -10.86 -9.70
N SER A 136 -25.02 -10.58 -9.81
CA SER A 136 -24.14 -10.43 -8.66
C SER A 136 -24.64 -9.41 -7.63
N PHE A 137 -25.40 -8.38 -8.05
CA PHE A 137 -25.99 -7.37 -7.17
C PHE A 137 -27.48 -7.60 -6.87
N GLN A 138 -27.99 -8.81 -7.10
CA GLN A 138 -29.40 -9.18 -6.90
C GLN A 138 -29.55 -10.28 -5.86
N TRP A 139 -30.19 -9.95 -4.74
CA TRP A 139 -30.60 -10.92 -3.75
C TRP A 139 -31.73 -10.39 -2.91
N ASP A 140 -32.41 -11.28 -2.19
CA ASP A 140 -33.55 -10.96 -1.32
C ASP A 140 -34.65 -10.15 -2.04
N ALA A 141 -34.82 -10.42 -3.34
CA ALA A 141 -35.72 -9.74 -4.28
C ALA A 141 -35.41 -8.25 -4.55
N GLY A 142 -34.26 -7.73 -4.10
CA GLY A 142 -33.77 -6.40 -4.40
C GLY A 142 -32.67 -6.37 -5.48
N VAL A 143 -32.38 -5.17 -5.97
CA VAL A 143 -31.17 -4.87 -6.77
C VAL A 143 -30.39 -3.78 -6.06
N TRP A 144 -29.19 -4.08 -5.58
CA TRP A 144 -28.50 -3.23 -4.60
C TRP A 144 -27.44 -2.31 -5.21
N GLY A 145 -27.13 -2.49 -6.50
CA GLY A 145 -26.20 -1.66 -7.27
C GLY A 145 -26.28 -1.95 -8.76
N LEU A 146 -25.51 -1.22 -9.57
CA LEU A 146 -25.28 -1.55 -10.98
C LEU A 146 -23.79 -1.85 -11.22
N PRO A 147 -23.45 -2.94 -11.92
CA PRO A 147 -22.07 -3.32 -12.16
C PRO A 147 -21.44 -2.46 -13.26
N THR A 148 -20.17 -2.12 -13.12
CA THR A 148 -19.38 -1.38 -14.11
C THR A 148 -18.33 -2.26 -14.76
N ALA A 149 -17.68 -3.10 -13.96
CA ALA A 149 -16.57 -3.95 -14.39
C ALA A 149 -16.62 -5.31 -13.67
N MET A 150 -15.91 -6.29 -14.20
CA MET A 150 -15.80 -7.62 -13.63
C MET A 150 -14.51 -8.32 -14.05
N ASP A 151 -14.09 -9.31 -13.25
CA ASP A 151 -13.05 -10.28 -13.59
C ASP A 151 -13.51 -11.70 -13.28
N VAL A 152 -12.93 -12.67 -13.99
CA VAL A 152 -13.20 -14.09 -13.81
C VAL A 152 -12.15 -14.73 -12.91
N ILE A 153 -12.59 -15.65 -12.06
CA ILE A 153 -11.71 -16.46 -11.21
C ILE A 153 -11.65 -17.87 -11.78
N LEU A 154 -10.45 -18.29 -12.18
CA LEU A 154 -10.17 -19.53 -12.89
C LEU A 154 -9.20 -20.40 -12.09
N ILE A 155 -9.05 -21.65 -12.53
CA ILE A 155 -7.89 -22.45 -12.16
C ILE A 155 -6.75 -22.07 -13.10
N THR A 156 -5.62 -21.60 -12.61
CA THR A 156 -4.40 -21.41 -13.40
C THR A 156 -3.35 -22.43 -12.98
N TYR A 157 -2.58 -22.94 -13.93
CA TYR A 157 -1.57 -23.96 -13.65
C TYR A 157 -0.34 -23.87 -14.55
N ASP A 158 0.79 -24.32 -14.00
CA ASP A 158 2.02 -24.59 -14.74
C ASP A 158 1.95 -25.98 -15.39
N ALA A 159 1.75 -26.01 -16.70
CA ALA A 159 1.66 -27.26 -17.45
C ALA A 159 2.95 -28.10 -17.38
N ALA A 160 4.12 -27.47 -17.27
CA ALA A 160 5.40 -28.18 -17.20
C ALA A 160 5.55 -28.93 -15.86
N ALA A 161 5.17 -28.28 -14.74
CA ALA A 161 5.15 -28.92 -13.43
C ALA A 161 4.19 -30.13 -13.40
N PHE A 162 3.04 -30.03 -14.05
CA PHE A 162 2.09 -31.15 -14.18
C PHE A 162 2.64 -32.30 -15.02
N ASP A 163 3.29 -31.99 -16.15
CA ASP A 163 3.91 -32.99 -17.02
C ASP A 163 5.07 -33.72 -16.33
N GLU A 164 5.90 -32.98 -15.59
CA GLU A 164 7.00 -33.54 -14.79
C GLU A 164 6.49 -34.47 -13.69
N ALA A 165 5.41 -34.06 -13.00
CA ALA A 165 4.74 -34.86 -11.99
C ALA A 165 3.95 -36.06 -12.56
N GLY A 166 3.72 -36.09 -13.89
CA GLY A 166 2.88 -37.09 -14.54
C GLY A 166 1.40 -37.02 -14.13
N LEU A 167 0.93 -35.84 -13.74
CA LEU A 167 -0.45 -35.57 -13.37
C LEU A 167 -1.30 -35.24 -14.60
N ALA A 168 -2.59 -35.58 -14.55
CA ALA A 168 -3.53 -35.01 -15.51
C ALA A 168 -3.74 -33.52 -15.22
N TYR A 169 -4.01 -32.71 -16.23
CA TYR A 169 -4.31 -31.29 -16.03
C TYR A 169 -5.67 -31.06 -15.35
N PRO A 170 -5.86 -29.89 -14.70
CA PRO A 170 -7.14 -29.50 -14.13
C PRO A 170 -8.28 -29.49 -15.15
N THR A 171 -9.44 -30.00 -14.75
CA THR A 171 -10.67 -29.94 -15.56
C THR A 171 -11.87 -29.62 -14.67
N SER A 172 -12.97 -29.17 -15.26
CA SER A 172 -14.22 -28.90 -14.53
C SER A 172 -14.87 -30.14 -13.90
N ALA A 173 -14.35 -31.34 -14.15
CA ALA A 173 -14.78 -32.58 -13.53
C ALA A 173 -13.97 -32.96 -12.27
N TRP A 174 -12.95 -32.17 -11.92
CA TRP A 174 -12.12 -32.42 -10.75
C TRP A 174 -12.91 -32.34 -9.44
N THR A 175 -12.58 -33.26 -8.56
CA THR A 175 -13.12 -33.35 -7.20
C THR A 175 -12.12 -32.82 -6.19
N MET A 176 -12.54 -32.59 -4.95
CA MET A 176 -11.63 -32.19 -3.86
C MET A 176 -10.46 -33.18 -3.70
N ASP A 177 -10.69 -34.48 -3.92
CA ASP A 177 -9.63 -35.49 -3.87
C ASP A 177 -8.57 -35.28 -4.96
N ASP A 178 -8.99 -34.84 -6.17
CA ASP A 178 -8.06 -34.55 -7.27
C ASP A 178 -7.19 -33.33 -6.93
N PHE A 179 -7.79 -32.27 -6.39
CA PHE A 179 -7.05 -31.09 -5.91
C PHE A 179 -6.10 -31.43 -4.75
N ALA A 180 -6.57 -32.20 -3.77
CA ALA A 180 -5.76 -32.62 -2.64
C ALA A 180 -4.57 -33.49 -3.08
N ASN A 181 -4.77 -34.36 -4.07
CA ASN A 181 -3.67 -35.13 -4.67
C ASN A 181 -2.70 -34.22 -5.44
N ALA A 182 -3.21 -33.30 -6.26
CA ALA A 182 -2.36 -32.38 -7.02
C ALA A 182 -1.52 -31.48 -6.10
N ALA A 183 -2.13 -30.86 -5.08
CA ALA A 183 -1.44 -30.02 -4.11
C ALA A 183 -0.28 -30.76 -3.42
N ARG A 184 -0.50 -32.01 -2.99
CA ARG A 184 0.56 -32.82 -2.36
C ARG A 184 1.68 -33.24 -3.30
N VAL A 185 1.35 -33.57 -4.55
CA VAL A 185 2.34 -34.06 -5.53
C VAL A 185 3.15 -32.89 -6.11
N LEU A 186 2.54 -31.71 -6.26
CA LEU A 186 3.17 -30.51 -6.81
C LEU A 186 3.96 -29.70 -5.76
N ALA A 187 3.76 -29.97 -4.47
CA ALA A 187 4.53 -29.33 -3.42
C ALA A 187 6.01 -29.69 -3.51
N GLN A 188 6.87 -28.69 -3.37
CA GLN A 188 8.32 -28.89 -3.28
C GLN A 188 8.72 -28.98 -1.83
N VAL A 189 9.63 -29.91 -1.53
CA VAL A 189 10.15 -30.15 -0.19
C VAL A 189 11.67 -30.06 -0.17
N ASP A 190 12.24 -29.59 0.92
CA ASP A 190 13.68 -29.60 1.15
C ASP A 190 14.20 -31.00 1.53
N ALA A 191 15.49 -31.10 1.86
CA ALA A 191 16.12 -32.34 2.30
C ALA A 191 15.62 -32.82 3.69
N SER A 192 14.99 -31.95 4.49
CA SER A 192 14.38 -32.28 5.78
C SER A 192 12.96 -32.83 5.64
N GLY A 193 12.34 -32.61 4.48
CA GLY A 193 10.95 -32.96 4.18
C GLY A 193 9.96 -31.83 4.50
N ALA A 194 10.45 -30.62 4.80
CA ALA A 194 9.61 -29.43 4.97
C ALA A 194 9.22 -28.86 3.61
N VAL A 195 7.97 -28.38 3.48
CA VAL A 195 7.48 -27.76 2.24
C VAL A 195 8.15 -26.39 2.05
N THR A 196 8.85 -26.21 0.95
CA THR A 196 9.49 -24.94 0.55
C THR A 196 8.66 -24.16 -0.46
N VAL A 197 7.90 -24.85 -1.31
CA VAL A 197 6.93 -24.26 -2.24
C VAL A 197 5.63 -25.06 -2.15
N PRO A 198 4.50 -24.44 -1.75
CA PRO A 198 3.21 -25.10 -1.75
C PRO A 198 2.80 -25.56 -3.16
N GLY A 199 2.09 -26.68 -3.26
CA GLY A 199 1.62 -27.18 -4.55
C GLY A 199 0.39 -26.46 -5.07
N MET A 200 -0.40 -25.84 -4.18
CA MET A 200 -1.61 -25.11 -4.53
C MET A 200 -1.74 -23.79 -3.76
N SER A 201 -2.41 -22.80 -4.35
CA SER A 201 -2.89 -21.60 -3.65
C SER A 201 -4.30 -21.22 -4.10
N VAL A 202 -5.05 -20.59 -3.21
CA VAL A 202 -6.34 -19.95 -3.53
C VAL A 202 -6.28 -18.45 -3.25
N GLN A 203 -5.09 -17.89 -3.02
CA GLN A 203 -4.96 -16.53 -2.55
C GLN A 203 -4.65 -15.56 -3.70
N THR A 204 -5.57 -14.65 -3.93
CA THR A 204 -5.47 -13.40 -4.69
C THR A 204 -6.53 -12.46 -4.09
N PHE A 205 -6.81 -11.29 -4.66
CA PHE A 205 -7.86 -10.37 -4.22
C PHE A 205 -9.18 -11.11 -3.86
N GLY A 206 -9.80 -10.80 -2.71
CA GLY A 206 -11.11 -11.35 -2.30
C GLY A 206 -11.12 -12.77 -1.69
N ASP A 207 -12.31 -13.33 -1.45
CA ASP A 207 -12.53 -14.68 -0.86
C ASP A 207 -12.64 -15.79 -1.92
N ASN A 208 -11.54 -16.04 -2.61
CA ASN A 208 -11.44 -17.12 -3.60
C ASN A 208 -11.63 -18.52 -2.99
N LEU A 209 -11.35 -18.70 -1.69
CA LEU A 209 -11.54 -19.97 -0.99
C LEU A 209 -13.03 -20.30 -0.85
N GLY A 210 -13.82 -19.36 -0.32
CA GLY A 210 -15.26 -19.54 -0.16
C GLY A 210 -15.95 -19.86 -1.49
N LEU A 211 -15.59 -19.14 -2.55
CA LEU A 211 -16.01 -19.44 -3.92
C LEU A 211 -15.61 -20.86 -4.34
N PHE A 212 -14.33 -21.22 -4.22
CA PHE A 212 -13.84 -22.54 -4.64
C PHE A 212 -14.62 -23.67 -3.97
N LEU A 213 -14.77 -23.61 -2.65
CA LEU A 213 -15.54 -24.60 -1.88
C LEU A 213 -17.00 -24.63 -2.33
N ARG A 214 -17.62 -23.46 -2.58
CA ARG A 214 -18.99 -23.36 -3.10
C ARG A 214 -19.16 -24.01 -4.47
N THR A 215 -18.14 -24.02 -5.34
CA THR A 215 -18.21 -24.71 -6.65
C THR A 215 -18.16 -26.24 -6.55
N LEU A 216 -17.63 -26.78 -5.46
CA LEU A 216 -17.60 -28.22 -5.18
C LEU A 216 -18.91 -28.76 -4.58
N LEU A 217 -19.82 -27.86 -4.19
CA LEU A 217 -21.13 -28.19 -3.64
C LEU A 217 -22.23 -28.23 -4.71
N SER A 218 -23.29 -28.98 -4.42
CA SER A 218 -24.47 -29.07 -5.31
C SER A 218 -25.52 -27.98 -5.08
N HIS A 219 -25.39 -27.22 -3.99
CA HIS A 219 -26.32 -26.13 -3.61
C HIS A 219 -25.55 -24.95 -2.99
N GLY A 220 -26.26 -23.84 -2.79
CA GLY A 220 -25.75 -22.64 -2.13
C GLY A 220 -25.57 -22.78 -0.62
N LEU A 221 -24.99 -21.75 -0.01
CA LEU A 221 -24.75 -21.66 1.44
C LEU A 221 -25.88 -20.91 2.16
N TYR A 222 -27.08 -20.93 1.59
CA TYR A 222 -28.27 -20.26 2.12
C TYR A 222 -29.55 -21.06 1.87
N ASP A 223 -30.56 -20.81 2.69
CA ASP A 223 -31.90 -21.38 2.57
C ASP A 223 -32.76 -20.58 1.58
N ASP A 224 -32.87 -21.11 0.36
CA ASP A 224 -33.68 -20.53 -0.73
C ASP A 224 -35.20 -20.56 -0.47
N SER A 225 -35.65 -21.27 0.58
CA SER A 225 -37.05 -21.33 0.98
C SER A 225 -37.47 -20.16 1.89
N THR A 226 -36.51 -19.35 2.35
CA THR A 226 -36.73 -18.17 3.20
C THR A 226 -36.47 -16.88 2.43
N LEU A 227 -37.17 -15.80 2.77
CA LEU A 227 -36.94 -14.47 2.19
C LEU A 227 -37.10 -13.39 3.28
N PRO A 228 -36.06 -12.61 3.62
CA PRO A 228 -34.66 -12.71 3.16
C PRO A 228 -34.02 -14.10 3.39
N ASN A 229 -33.07 -14.52 2.54
CA ASN A 229 -32.44 -15.85 2.60
C ASN A 229 -31.48 -15.96 3.79
N ASN A 230 -31.68 -16.92 4.69
CA ASN A 230 -30.78 -17.14 5.83
C ASN A 230 -29.58 -18.03 5.47
N PRO A 231 -28.43 -17.87 6.15
CA PRO A 231 -27.28 -18.75 5.99
C PRO A 231 -27.65 -20.21 6.32
N SER A 232 -27.06 -21.15 5.58
CA SER A 232 -27.25 -22.59 5.80
C SER A 232 -25.98 -23.34 5.43
N PHE A 233 -25.31 -23.92 6.43
CA PHE A 233 -24.03 -24.60 6.31
C PHE A 233 -24.10 -26.08 6.72
N SER A 234 -25.26 -26.56 7.18
CA SER A 234 -25.44 -27.98 7.54
C SER A 234 -25.43 -28.90 6.32
N ASP A 235 -24.24 -29.30 5.89
CA ASP A 235 -24.01 -30.23 4.79
C ASP A 235 -22.81 -31.17 5.07
N PRO A 236 -23.01 -32.50 5.13
CA PRO A 236 -21.92 -33.46 5.27
C PRO A 236 -20.84 -33.37 4.18
N ALA A 237 -21.20 -32.93 2.97
CA ALA A 237 -20.22 -32.69 1.91
C ALA A 237 -19.31 -31.52 2.28
N LEU A 238 -19.87 -30.41 2.77
CA LEU A 238 -19.11 -29.26 3.26
C LEU A 238 -18.22 -29.61 4.45
N GLU A 239 -18.71 -30.41 5.40
CA GLU A 239 -17.89 -30.93 6.51
C GLU A 239 -16.65 -31.68 5.99
N THR A 240 -16.83 -32.51 4.95
CA THR A 240 -15.74 -33.25 4.32
C THR A 240 -14.76 -32.31 3.63
N LEU A 241 -15.26 -31.32 2.88
CA LEU A 241 -14.44 -30.32 2.20
C LEU A 241 -13.57 -29.52 3.18
N LEU A 242 -14.15 -29.02 4.28
CA LEU A 242 -13.41 -28.26 5.29
C LEU A 242 -12.38 -29.13 6.02
N THR A 243 -12.71 -30.39 6.30
CA THR A 243 -11.77 -31.33 6.91
C THR A 243 -10.57 -31.56 6.00
N THR A 244 -10.80 -31.86 4.72
CA THR A 244 -9.71 -32.05 3.74
C THR A 244 -8.92 -30.76 3.54
N TRP A 245 -9.57 -29.60 3.48
CA TRP A 245 -8.86 -28.32 3.34
C TRP A 245 -7.94 -28.05 4.53
N LYS A 246 -8.43 -28.26 5.76
CA LYS A 246 -7.60 -28.14 6.97
C LYS A 246 -6.40 -29.09 6.93
N GLU A 247 -6.58 -30.34 6.51
CA GLU A 247 -5.47 -31.29 6.36
C GLU A 247 -4.40 -30.75 5.40
N LEU A 248 -4.79 -30.20 4.25
CA LEU A 248 -3.84 -29.65 3.29
C LEU A 248 -3.09 -28.41 3.82
N VAL A 249 -3.77 -27.57 4.61
CA VAL A 249 -3.14 -26.42 5.28
C VAL A 249 -2.17 -26.89 6.37
N ASP A 250 -2.57 -27.85 7.20
CA ASP A 250 -1.71 -28.43 8.26
C ASP A 250 -0.48 -29.15 7.66
N GLU A 251 -0.59 -29.70 6.45
CA GLU A 251 0.51 -30.29 5.68
C GLU A 251 1.44 -29.24 5.01
N GLY A 252 1.04 -27.96 4.97
CA GLY A 252 1.79 -26.87 4.32
C GLY A 252 1.74 -26.90 2.79
N VAL A 253 0.92 -27.77 2.18
CA VAL A 253 0.86 -27.95 0.71
C VAL A 253 -0.07 -26.95 0.02
N VAL A 254 -0.79 -26.14 0.81
CA VAL A 254 -1.58 -24.99 0.35
C VAL A 254 -0.94 -23.71 0.87
N GLY A 255 -0.62 -22.78 -0.04
CA GLY A 255 -0.09 -21.47 0.30
C GLY A 255 -1.16 -20.60 0.96
N THR A 256 -0.78 -19.95 2.06
CA THR A 256 -1.67 -19.08 2.86
C THR A 256 -1.20 -17.61 2.94
N SER A 257 -0.10 -17.26 2.25
CA SER A 257 0.40 -15.87 2.15
C SER A 257 0.60 -15.42 0.70
N PHE A 258 0.38 -14.13 0.46
CA PHE A 258 0.70 -13.43 -0.78
C PHE A 258 2.17 -12.97 -0.74
N GLY A 259 2.99 -13.25 -1.77
CA GLY A 259 4.43 -12.91 -1.76
C GLY A 259 5.26 -13.54 -2.88
N GLU A 260 6.59 -13.41 -2.84
CA GLU A 260 7.57 -13.80 -3.88
C GLU A 260 7.50 -15.29 -4.29
N THR A 261 7.04 -16.17 -3.41
CA THR A 261 6.85 -17.60 -3.71
C THR A 261 5.54 -17.89 -4.43
N SER A 262 4.58 -16.95 -4.43
CA SER A 262 3.27 -17.15 -5.09
C SER A 262 3.48 -17.50 -6.56
N ASP A 263 4.38 -16.81 -7.27
CA ASP A 263 4.70 -17.05 -8.68
C ASP A 263 5.29 -18.43 -8.99
N GLN A 264 5.81 -19.12 -7.98
CA GLN A 264 6.34 -20.48 -8.11
C GLN A 264 5.28 -21.57 -7.85
N ILE A 265 4.12 -21.22 -7.27
CA ILE A 265 3.07 -22.19 -6.92
C ILE A 265 2.45 -22.78 -8.21
N PRO A 266 2.55 -24.10 -8.45
CA PRO A 266 2.16 -24.70 -9.72
C PRO A 266 0.65 -24.70 -10.02
N LEU A 267 -0.22 -24.72 -9.00
CA LEU A 267 -1.68 -24.72 -9.16
C LEU A 267 -2.31 -23.57 -8.38
N ARG A 268 -3.13 -22.73 -9.01
CA ARG A 268 -3.77 -21.60 -8.34
C ARG A 268 -5.23 -21.47 -8.69
N ILE A 269 -5.99 -20.88 -7.78
CA ILE A 269 -7.33 -20.35 -8.01
C ILE A 269 -7.25 -18.84 -7.84
N GLU A 270 -7.31 -18.13 -8.95
CA GLU A 270 -7.01 -16.71 -9.01
C GLU A 270 -7.74 -16.03 -10.18
N GLN A 271 -7.74 -14.71 -10.13
CA GLN A 271 -8.22 -13.80 -11.15
C GLN A 271 -7.41 -13.92 -12.45
N SER A 272 -7.95 -13.40 -13.55
CA SER A 272 -7.31 -13.51 -14.87
C SER A 272 -5.94 -12.80 -14.96
N ILE A 273 -5.62 -11.94 -14.00
CA ILE A 273 -4.31 -11.31 -13.82
C ILE A 273 -3.16 -12.34 -13.77
N GLY A 274 -3.39 -13.51 -13.16
CA GLY A 274 -2.40 -14.59 -13.07
C GLY A 274 -2.00 -15.21 -14.42
N LEU A 275 -2.78 -14.95 -15.48
CA LEU A 275 -2.44 -15.38 -16.84
C LEU A 275 -1.49 -14.41 -17.56
N SER A 276 -1.30 -13.20 -17.02
CA SER A 276 -0.61 -12.11 -17.72
C SER A 276 0.89 -12.05 -17.41
N GLY A 277 1.33 -12.63 -16.29
CA GLY A 277 2.73 -12.68 -15.84
C GLY A 277 3.34 -11.31 -15.54
N PHE A 278 3.99 -11.14 -14.38
CA PHE A 278 4.71 -9.89 -14.06
C PHE A 278 6.19 -10.04 -14.41
N GLY A 279 6.60 -9.44 -15.54
CA GLY A 279 8.01 -9.38 -15.95
C GLY A 279 8.42 -10.42 -17.02
N PRO A 280 9.64 -10.27 -17.57
CA PRO A 280 10.12 -11.07 -18.70
C PRO A 280 10.28 -12.57 -18.38
N ASP A 281 10.44 -12.92 -17.09
CA ASP A 281 10.75 -14.29 -16.63
C ASP A 281 9.52 -15.02 -16.06
N SER A 282 8.35 -14.41 -16.19
CA SER A 282 7.10 -14.98 -15.67
C SER A 282 6.73 -16.27 -16.40
N VAL A 283 6.37 -17.31 -15.63
CA VAL A 283 5.94 -18.60 -16.20
C VAL A 283 4.61 -18.39 -16.93
N GLN A 284 4.58 -18.71 -18.23
CA GLN A 284 3.34 -18.69 -19.00
C GLN A 284 2.39 -19.78 -18.49
N ARG A 285 1.30 -19.37 -17.83
CA ARG A 285 0.34 -20.30 -17.22
C ARG A 285 -0.78 -20.69 -18.19
N SER A 286 -1.28 -21.91 -18.00
CA SER A 286 -2.53 -22.39 -18.63
C SER A 286 -3.70 -22.20 -17.68
N ALA A 287 -4.93 -22.21 -18.19
CA ALA A 287 -6.13 -22.11 -17.35
C ALA A 287 -7.18 -23.19 -17.64
N ALA A 288 -8.00 -23.45 -16.62
CA ALA A 288 -9.17 -24.31 -16.67
C ALA A 288 -10.34 -23.69 -15.86
N LEU A 289 -11.55 -24.14 -16.15
CA LEU A 289 -12.76 -23.76 -15.42
C LEU A 289 -12.77 -24.42 -14.04
N LEU A 290 -13.47 -23.80 -13.08
CA LEU A 290 -13.73 -24.38 -11.76
C LEU A 290 -14.64 -25.63 -11.87
N PRO A 291 -14.66 -26.48 -10.82
CA PRO A 291 -15.54 -27.64 -10.75
C PRO A 291 -17.00 -27.32 -11.08
N GLY A 292 -17.68 -28.22 -11.79
CA GLY A 292 -19.08 -28.03 -12.18
C GLY A 292 -19.30 -27.23 -13.47
N ASP A 293 -18.25 -27.04 -14.27
CA ASP A 293 -18.27 -26.25 -15.53
C ASP A 293 -18.61 -24.78 -15.28
N THR A 294 -18.11 -24.25 -14.16
CA THR A 294 -18.38 -22.89 -13.66
C THR A 294 -17.12 -22.04 -13.65
N VAL A 295 -17.31 -20.73 -13.45
CA VAL A 295 -16.25 -19.74 -13.27
C VAL A 295 -16.65 -18.81 -12.15
N GLY A 296 -15.70 -18.40 -11.30
CA GLY A 296 -15.98 -17.37 -10.30
C GLY A 296 -16.02 -15.99 -10.92
N LEU A 297 -16.63 -15.05 -10.22
CA LEU A 297 -16.75 -13.68 -10.69
C LEU A 297 -16.45 -12.71 -9.55
N THR A 298 -15.55 -11.76 -9.79
CA THR A 298 -15.52 -10.50 -9.04
C THR A 298 -16.26 -9.45 -9.85
N VAL A 299 -17.02 -8.60 -9.19
CA VAL A 299 -17.83 -7.56 -9.84
C VAL A 299 -17.72 -6.28 -9.05
N GLU A 300 -17.34 -5.23 -9.75
CA GLU A 300 -17.28 -3.87 -9.25
C GLU A 300 -18.49 -3.09 -9.77
N GLY A 301 -18.93 -2.09 -9.02
CA GLY A 301 -19.94 -1.18 -9.49
C GLY A 301 -20.28 -0.08 -8.51
N PHE A 302 -21.52 0.43 -8.60
CA PHE A 302 -21.98 1.52 -7.77
C PHE A 302 -23.36 1.24 -7.17
N ALA A 303 -23.51 1.60 -5.90
CA ALA A 303 -24.75 1.54 -5.14
C ALA A 303 -25.19 2.95 -4.73
N VAL A 304 -26.44 3.09 -4.29
CA VAL A 304 -27.00 4.34 -3.78
C VAL A 304 -27.19 4.21 -2.26
N SER A 305 -26.71 5.19 -1.50
CA SER A 305 -26.94 5.27 -0.06
C SER A 305 -28.44 5.36 0.24
N SER A 306 -28.93 4.61 1.23
CA SER A 306 -30.32 4.77 1.68
C SER A 306 -30.58 6.12 2.38
N GLY A 307 -29.52 6.85 2.74
CA GLY A 307 -29.58 8.20 3.30
C GLY A 307 -29.76 9.33 2.27
N THR A 308 -29.68 9.02 0.96
CA THR A 308 -29.77 10.04 -0.10
C THR A 308 -31.09 10.81 -0.03
N GLN A 309 -30.99 12.13 -0.20
CA GLN A 309 -32.16 12.99 -0.34
C GLN A 309 -32.60 13.13 -1.80
N ASN A 310 -31.83 12.60 -2.76
CA ASN A 310 -32.06 12.70 -4.19
C ASN A 310 -31.97 11.32 -4.89
N PRO A 311 -32.82 10.32 -4.53
CA PRO A 311 -32.66 8.93 -4.98
C PRO A 311 -32.75 8.76 -6.49
N GLU A 312 -33.60 9.52 -7.18
CA GLU A 312 -33.66 9.48 -8.65
C GLU A 312 -32.39 10.04 -9.30
N LEU A 313 -31.81 11.11 -8.74
CA LEU A 313 -30.59 11.71 -9.29
C LEU A 313 -29.37 10.82 -9.01
N ALA A 314 -29.28 10.22 -7.83
CA ALA A 314 -28.24 9.26 -7.48
C ALA A 314 -28.28 8.02 -8.38
N TYR A 315 -29.49 7.51 -8.68
CA TYR A 315 -29.67 6.44 -9.65
C TYR A 315 -29.23 6.83 -11.06
N GLU A 316 -29.52 8.05 -11.52
CA GLU A 316 -29.03 8.55 -12.81
C GLU A 316 -27.50 8.64 -12.85
N LEU A 317 -26.85 9.03 -11.74
CA LEU A 317 -25.38 9.04 -11.64
C LEU A 317 -24.82 7.61 -11.67
N VAL A 318 -25.37 6.66 -10.90
CA VAL A 318 -24.99 5.24 -10.97
C VAL A 318 -25.11 4.71 -12.41
N LYS A 319 -26.23 5.00 -13.09
CA LYS A 319 -26.43 4.61 -14.49
C LYS A 319 -25.39 5.23 -15.42
N TYR A 320 -25.08 6.52 -15.25
CA TYR A 320 -24.05 7.21 -16.03
C TYR A 320 -22.68 6.54 -15.88
N LEU A 321 -22.27 6.22 -14.65
CA LEU A 321 -20.97 5.59 -14.35
C LEU A 321 -20.81 4.23 -15.06
N THR A 322 -21.88 3.46 -15.25
CA THR A 322 -21.82 2.19 -16.01
C THR A 322 -21.53 2.35 -17.50
N THR A 323 -21.51 3.57 -18.04
CA THR A 323 -21.21 3.85 -19.45
C THR A 323 -19.81 4.42 -19.67
N ARG A 324 -19.01 4.52 -18.61
CA ARG A 324 -17.70 5.18 -18.63
C ARG A 324 -16.58 4.16 -18.89
N PRO A 325 -15.85 4.27 -20.01
CA PRO A 325 -14.73 3.37 -20.30
C PRO A 325 -13.56 3.54 -19.31
N GLU A 326 -13.43 4.70 -18.68
CA GLU A 326 -12.42 4.96 -17.65
C GLU A 326 -12.68 4.11 -16.39
N ILE A 327 -13.96 3.85 -16.08
CA ILE A 327 -14.36 3.00 -14.96
C ILE A 327 -14.35 1.52 -15.36
N ALA A 328 -14.86 1.22 -16.55
CA ALA A 328 -15.05 -0.16 -16.99
C ALA A 328 -13.75 -0.89 -17.36
N ASN A 329 -12.64 -0.16 -17.53
CA ASN A 329 -11.32 -0.70 -17.92
C ASN A 329 -10.23 -0.45 -16.84
N SER A 330 -10.62 -0.42 -15.56
CA SER A 330 -9.75 -0.06 -14.42
C SER A 330 -8.74 -1.17 -14.02
N PHE A 331 -7.86 -0.85 -13.07
CA PHE A 331 -6.74 -1.69 -12.61
C PHE A 331 -7.14 -3.08 -12.05
N GLN A 332 -8.34 -3.21 -11.45
CA GLN A 332 -8.78 -4.43 -10.77
C GLN A 332 -9.68 -5.32 -11.64
N SER A 333 -10.22 -4.80 -12.74
CA SER A 333 -11.18 -5.49 -13.58
C SER A 333 -10.75 -5.52 -15.04
N VAL A 334 -10.70 -6.73 -15.61
CA VAL A 334 -10.22 -6.94 -16.97
C VAL A 334 -11.30 -6.82 -18.04
N SER A 335 -12.58 -6.69 -17.65
CA SER A 335 -13.70 -6.60 -18.59
C SER A 335 -14.83 -5.70 -18.09
N PRO A 336 -15.43 -4.88 -18.98
CA PRO A 336 -16.68 -4.19 -18.70
C PRO A 336 -17.83 -5.13 -18.38
N ALA A 337 -18.71 -4.73 -17.45
CA ALA A 337 -19.94 -5.45 -17.13
C ALA A 337 -21.03 -5.35 -18.23
N ARG A 338 -20.90 -4.37 -19.13
CA ARG A 338 -21.75 -4.17 -20.31
C ARG A 338 -21.09 -4.69 -21.57
N ARG A 339 -21.85 -5.44 -22.38
CA ARG A 339 -21.44 -5.98 -23.69
C ARG A 339 -21.11 -4.86 -24.67
N SER A 340 -21.84 -3.75 -24.64
CA SER A 340 -21.60 -2.58 -25.51
C SER A 340 -20.28 -1.85 -25.24
N MET A 341 -19.69 -2.02 -24.05
CA MET A 341 -18.46 -1.36 -23.65
C MET A 341 -17.19 -2.14 -24.02
N VAL A 342 -17.33 -3.39 -24.48
CA VAL A 342 -16.18 -4.21 -24.88
C VAL A 342 -15.44 -3.54 -26.05
N GLY A 343 -14.16 -3.22 -25.85
CA GLY A 343 -13.31 -2.58 -26.86
C GLY A 343 -13.51 -1.07 -27.01
N VAL A 344 -14.24 -0.43 -26.09
CA VAL A 344 -14.32 1.04 -26.00
C VAL A 344 -13.14 1.52 -25.17
N GLU A 345 -12.25 2.30 -25.80
CA GLU A 345 -11.07 2.89 -25.14
C GLU A 345 -11.42 4.25 -24.50
N ALA A 346 -10.77 4.55 -23.37
CA ALA A 346 -10.80 5.89 -22.78
C ALA A 346 -10.09 6.89 -23.70
N ASN A 347 -10.56 8.13 -23.76
CA ASN A 347 -9.96 9.15 -24.60
C ASN A 347 -8.75 9.76 -23.87
N PRO A 348 -7.52 9.63 -24.39
CA PRO A 348 -6.32 10.12 -23.69
C PRO A 348 -6.23 11.66 -23.58
N ASN A 349 -7.15 12.43 -24.18
CA ASN A 349 -7.08 13.90 -24.24
C ASN A 349 -8.08 14.64 -23.33
N ASP A 350 -8.95 13.95 -22.58
CA ASP A 350 -9.95 14.56 -21.68
C ASP A 350 -9.50 14.59 -20.20
N GLY A 351 -8.20 14.40 -19.96
CA GLY A 351 -7.63 14.35 -18.61
C GLY A 351 -7.84 13.01 -17.88
N SER A 352 -8.54 12.03 -18.47
CA SER A 352 -8.69 10.67 -17.90
C SER A 352 -7.53 9.70 -18.24
N GLY A 353 -6.42 10.24 -18.76
CA GLY A 353 -5.29 9.49 -19.32
C GLY A 353 -4.15 9.19 -18.35
N GLY A 354 -4.40 9.10 -17.03
CA GLY A 354 -3.42 8.53 -16.10
C GLY A 354 -2.97 7.14 -16.59
N PRO A 355 -1.76 6.65 -16.25
CA PRO A 355 -1.28 5.38 -16.74
C PRO A 355 -2.17 4.24 -16.23
N VAL A 356 -3.23 3.92 -16.97
CA VAL A 356 -4.02 2.71 -16.78
C VAL A 356 -3.06 1.59 -17.16
N ILE A 357 -2.45 0.96 -16.15
CA ILE A 357 -1.81 -0.33 -16.35
C ILE A 357 -2.98 -1.28 -16.67
N GLN A 358 -3.27 -1.46 -17.96
CA GLN A 358 -4.18 -2.49 -18.43
C GLN A 358 -3.52 -3.84 -18.16
N ILE A 359 -3.75 -4.39 -16.98
CA ILE A 359 -3.42 -5.77 -16.68
C ILE A 359 -4.64 -6.59 -17.06
N GLY A 360 -4.56 -7.36 -18.15
CA GLY A 360 -5.70 -8.12 -18.69
C GLY A 360 -6.04 -7.75 -20.13
N ARG A 361 -7.35 -7.73 -20.47
CA ARG A 361 -7.88 -7.65 -21.85
C ARG A 361 -7.55 -6.30 -22.52
N GLY A 362 -6.28 -6.15 -22.92
CA GLY A 362 -5.68 -4.95 -23.50
C GLY A 362 -4.15 -4.97 -23.45
N GLY A 363 -3.54 -5.71 -22.51
CA GLY A 363 -2.09 -5.72 -22.30
C GLY A 363 -1.32 -6.92 -22.87
N ASN A 364 -1.72 -8.18 -22.62
CA ASN A 364 -0.89 -9.36 -22.97
C ASN A 364 -1.58 -10.75 -22.95
N LEU A 365 -2.92 -10.86 -22.89
CA LEU A 365 -3.57 -12.18 -22.90
C LEU A 365 -3.42 -12.89 -24.26
N SER A 366 -3.04 -14.17 -24.26
CA SER A 366 -2.98 -15.01 -25.45
C SER A 366 -4.37 -15.16 -26.11
N GLU A 367 -4.43 -15.47 -27.41
CA GLU A 367 -5.71 -15.73 -28.12
C GLU A 367 -6.54 -16.85 -27.43
N GLU A 368 -5.86 -17.83 -26.85
CA GLU A 368 -6.48 -18.93 -26.09
C GLU A 368 -7.07 -18.45 -24.76
N ALA A 369 -6.34 -17.62 -24.01
CA ALA A 369 -6.83 -17.02 -22.78
C ALA A 369 -8.03 -16.09 -23.03
N GLN A 370 -8.01 -15.33 -24.13
CA GLN A 370 -9.15 -14.50 -24.54
C GLN A 370 -10.39 -15.33 -24.88
N ALA A 371 -10.23 -16.43 -25.62
CA ALA A 371 -11.34 -17.31 -25.97
C ALA A 371 -11.91 -18.07 -24.75
N LEU A 372 -11.06 -18.41 -23.78
CA LEU A 372 -11.48 -18.97 -22.49
C LEU A 372 -12.27 -17.92 -21.70
N PHE A 373 -11.79 -16.68 -21.64
CA PHE A 373 -12.46 -15.58 -20.95
C PHE A 373 -13.87 -15.32 -21.51
N ASP A 374 -14.02 -15.23 -22.83
CA ASP A 374 -15.33 -15.01 -23.46
C ASP A 374 -16.33 -16.15 -23.17
N GLN A 375 -15.84 -17.39 -23.05
CA GLN A 375 -16.68 -18.52 -22.63
C GLN A 375 -16.98 -18.50 -21.14
N ALA A 376 -16.01 -18.08 -20.33
CA ALA A 376 -16.06 -18.04 -18.88
C ALA A 376 -17.15 -17.09 -18.39
N VAL A 377 -17.22 -15.88 -18.95
CA VAL A 377 -18.19 -14.85 -18.53
C VAL A 377 -19.65 -15.30 -18.74
N GLU A 378 -19.94 -16.10 -19.77
CA GLU A 378 -21.30 -16.63 -20.01
C GLU A 378 -21.68 -17.77 -19.04
N LYS A 379 -20.69 -18.36 -18.35
CA LYS A 379 -20.84 -19.46 -17.40
C LYS A 379 -20.53 -19.05 -15.96
N ALA A 380 -20.30 -17.76 -15.72
CA ALA A 380 -19.86 -17.27 -14.43
C ALA A 380 -20.96 -17.47 -13.37
N LEU A 381 -20.54 -17.90 -12.19
CA LEU A 381 -21.34 -17.93 -10.97
C LEU A 381 -21.42 -16.49 -10.43
N PRO A 382 -22.61 -15.88 -10.35
CA PRO A 382 -22.73 -14.53 -9.80
C PRO A 382 -22.42 -14.52 -8.29
N ILE A 383 -21.93 -13.40 -7.78
CA ILE A 383 -21.59 -13.21 -6.36
C ILE A 383 -22.80 -13.47 -5.44
N SER A 384 -24.02 -13.22 -5.93
CA SER A 384 -25.25 -13.53 -5.21
C SER A 384 -25.40 -15.02 -4.83
N GLU A 385 -24.73 -15.92 -5.55
CA GLU A 385 -24.73 -17.36 -5.31
C GLU A 385 -23.62 -17.82 -4.35
N THR A 386 -22.67 -16.93 -4.01
CA THR A 386 -21.59 -17.14 -3.04
C THR A 386 -21.85 -16.41 -1.72
N ARG A 387 -23.05 -15.86 -1.51
CA ARG A 387 -23.45 -15.25 -0.23
C ARG A 387 -23.14 -16.20 0.94
N PHE A 388 -22.57 -15.64 2.00
CA PHE A 388 -22.13 -16.31 3.22
C PHE A 388 -20.94 -17.28 3.05
N ALA A 389 -20.23 -17.26 1.91
CA ALA A 389 -19.04 -18.08 1.72
C ALA A 389 -17.84 -17.63 2.57
N ASP A 390 -17.78 -16.34 2.91
CA ASP A 390 -16.81 -15.71 3.80
C ASP A 390 -16.81 -16.35 5.20
N TYR A 391 -17.98 -16.78 5.68
CA TYR A 391 -18.11 -17.50 6.95
C TYR A 391 -17.38 -18.86 6.97
N LEU A 392 -17.10 -19.47 5.81
CA LEU A 392 -16.33 -20.73 5.76
C LEU A 392 -14.90 -20.55 6.28
N SER A 393 -14.32 -19.37 6.08
CA SER A 393 -13.00 -19.02 6.63
C SER A 393 -13.02 -18.95 8.16
N PHE A 394 -14.11 -18.46 8.77
CA PHE A 394 -14.27 -18.49 10.23
C PHE A 394 -14.44 -19.92 10.77
N ALA A 395 -15.11 -20.80 10.02
CA ALA A 395 -15.24 -22.21 10.39
C ALA A 395 -13.86 -22.89 10.41
N LEU A 396 -13.04 -22.67 9.38
CA LEU A 396 -11.66 -23.15 9.33
C LEU A 396 -10.80 -22.58 10.46
N GLN A 397 -10.94 -21.30 10.76
CA GLN A 397 -10.25 -20.66 11.88
C GLN A 397 -10.58 -21.36 13.21
N LYS A 398 -11.87 -21.60 13.52
CA LYS A 398 -12.29 -22.32 14.72
C LYS A 398 -11.77 -23.77 14.75
N MET A 399 -11.73 -24.46 13.60
CA MET A 399 -11.12 -25.79 13.51
C MET A 399 -9.62 -25.77 13.82
N GLN A 400 -8.91 -24.69 13.47
CA GLN A 400 -7.49 -24.52 13.71
C GLN A 400 -7.18 -24.04 15.14
N SER A 401 -7.84 -22.98 15.62
CA SER A 401 -7.56 -22.34 16.91
C SER A 401 -8.16 -23.10 18.09
N ASP A 402 -9.40 -23.56 17.93
CA ASP A 402 -10.21 -24.11 19.03
C ASP A 402 -10.21 -25.64 19.03
N GLY A 403 -9.64 -26.25 17.97
CA GLY A 403 -9.57 -27.70 17.79
C GLY A 403 -10.93 -28.35 17.55
N LEU A 404 -11.91 -27.59 17.05
CA LEU A 404 -13.24 -28.11 16.72
C LEU A 404 -13.19 -29.01 15.47
N ASP A 405 -14.06 -30.01 15.43
CA ASP A 405 -14.36 -30.73 14.18
C ASP A 405 -15.22 -29.86 13.24
N ALA A 406 -15.21 -30.18 11.94
CA ALA A 406 -15.91 -29.40 10.92
C ALA A 406 -17.42 -29.28 11.19
N HIS A 407 -18.05 -30.32 11.71
CA HIS A 407 -19.48 -30.29 12.04
C HIS A 407 -19.78 -29.27 13.14
N SER A 408 -19.00 -29.31 14.22
CA SER A 408 -19.14 -28.39 15.36
C SER A 408 -18.80 -26.96 14.97
N ALA A 409 -17.73 -26.75 14.19
CA ALA A 409 -17.34 -25.43 13.68
C ALA A 409 -18.42 -24.80 12.79
N LEU A 410 -18.97 -25.58 11.84
CA LEU A 410 -20.05 -25.11 10.96
C LEU A 410 -21.33 -24.76 11.73
N GLN A 411 -21.67 -25.51 12.80
CA GLN A 411 -22.83 -25.19 13.64
C GLN A 411 -22.66 -23.88 14.41
N GLU A 412 -21.47 -23.63 14.96
CA GLU A 412 -21.19 -22.36 15.65
C GLU A 412 -21.23 -21.18 14.69
N VAL A 413 -20.59 -21.32 13.53
CA VAL A 413 -20.54 -20.28 12.50
C VAL A 413 -21.91 -20.02 11.89
N GLU A 414 -22.75 -21.04 11.69
CA GLU A 414 -24.14 -20.84 11.27
C GLU A 414 -24.92 -20.00 12.29
N LEU A 415 -24.73 -20.27 13.59
CA LEU A 415 -25.36 -19.47 14.64
C LEU A 415 -24.82 -18.02 14.67
N GLU A 416 -23.53 -17.82 14.47
CA GLU A 416 -22.90 -16.49 14.37
C GLU A 416 -23.45 -15.72 13.16
N ALA A 417 -23.50 -16.34 11.99
CA ALA A 417 -24.07 -15.75 10.77
C ALA A 417 -25.56 -15.41 10.96
N MET A 418 -26.34 -16.30 11.58
CA MET A 418 -27.74 -16.01 11.93
C MET A 418 -27.87 -14.84 12.93
N THR A 419 -26.96 -14.75 13.89
CA THR A 419 -26.92 -13.62 14.85
C THR A 419 -26.57 -12.32 14.14
N ALA A 420 -25.64 -12.37 13.20
CA ALA A 420 -25.28 -11.23 12.37
C ALA A 420 -26.46 -10.71 11.54
N MET A 421 -27.19 -11.62 10.89
CA MET A 421 -28.44 -11.30 10.18
C MET A 421 -29.48 -10.66 11.09
N GLN A 422 -29.66 -11.16 12.31
CA GLN A 422 -30.59 -10.57 13.28
C GLN A 422 -30.15 -9.17 13.71
N ALA A 423 -28.87 -8.97 14.00
CA ALA A 423 -28.33 -7.65 14.35
C ALA A 423 -28.51 -6.64 13.21
N ALA A 424 -28.32 -7.06 11.96
CA ALA A 424 -28.61 -6.24 10.79
C ALA A 424 -30.10 -5.88 10.70
N ASP A 425 -31.01 -6.84 10.85
CA ASP A 425 -32.46 -6.58 10.84
C ASP A 425 -32.88 -5.63 11.99
N GLU A 426 -32.27 -5.74 13.16
CA GLU A 426 -32.48 -4.82 14.28
C GLU A 426 -31.95 -3.42 13.95
N ARG A 427 -30.75 -3.32 13.39
CA ARG A 427 -30.11 -2.06 12.98
C ARG A 427 -30.98 -1.28 12.00
N ARG A 428 -31.59 -1.95 11.01
CA ARG A 428 -32.52 -1.33 10.04
C ARG A 428 -33.64 -0.53 10.71
N ASN A 429 -34.12 -0.99 11.86
CA ASN A 429 -35.24 -0.34 12.56
C ASN A 429 -34.81 0.86 13.43
N THR A 430 -33.51 1.03 13.67
CA THR A 430 -32.97 2.05 14.57
C THR A 430 -32.06 3.06 13.89
N VAL A 431 -31.45 2.68 12.76
CA VAL A 431 -30.45 3.50 12.07
C VAL A 431 -31.10 4.65 11.31
N THR A 432 -30.45 5.80 11.33
CA THR A 432 -30.75 6.94 10.44
C THR A 432 -29.45 7.31 9.76
N ILE A 433 -29.37 7.09 8.45
CA ILE A 433 -28.20 7.46 7.66
C ILE A 433 -28.41 8.90 7.19
N SER A 434 -27.45 9.76 7.50
CA SER A 434 -27.37 11.13 7.00
C SER A 434 -26.06 11.27 6.26
N ILE A 435 -26.14 11.68 4.99
CA ILE A 435 -24.95 11.88 4.18
C ILE A 435 -24.20 13.11 4.69
N ILE A 436 -22.88 13.00 4.79
CA ILE A 436 -22.01 14.11 5.11
C ILE A 436 -22.16 15.16 3.99
N PRO A 437 -22.63 16.38 4.30
CA PRO A 437 -22.78 17.40 3.28
C PRO A 437 -21.40 17.70 2.67
N PRO A 438 -21.31 17.93 1.35
CA PRO A 438 -20.05 18.33 0.74
C PRO A 438 -19.54 19.61 1.42
N PRO A 439 -18.21 19.73 1.61
CA PRO A 439 -17.63 20.94 2.19
C PRO A 439 -18.03 22.15 1.34
N GLU A 440 -18.38 23.26 1.99
CA GLU A 440 -18.71 24.48 1.27
C GLU A 440 -17.47 24.95 0.48
N PRO A 441 -17.59 25.31 -0.81
CA PRO A 441 -16.44 25.77 -1.59
C PRO A 441 -15.78 26.95 -0.89
N VAL A 442 -14.47 26.88 -0.67
CA VAL A 442 -13.72 27.94 0.02
C VAL A 442 -13.76 29.21 -0.85
N VAL A 443 -14.47 30.23 -0.38
CA VAL A 443 -14.52 31.53 -1.05
C VAL A 443 -13.34 32.37 -0.60
N LEU A 444 -12.26 32.37 -1.39
CA LEU A 444 -11.08 33.21 -1.15
C LEU A 444 -11.44 34.70 -1.15
N ALA A 445 -10.94 35.45 -0.17
CA ALA A 445 -11.06 36.90 -0.17
C ALA A 445 -10.16 37.52 -1.26
N PRO A 446 -10.43 38.76 -1.71
CA PRO A 446 -9.62 39.40 -2.74
C PRO A 446 -8.15 39.55 -2.31
N GLY A 447 -7.26 38.82 -3.00
CA GLY A 447 -5.81 38.82 -2.75
C GLY A 447 -5.31 37.60 -1.97
N GLU A 448 -6.20 36.73 -1.49
CA GLU A 448 -5.84 35.44 -0.91
C GLU A 448 -5.54 34.40 -1.99
N VAL A 449 -4.68 33.45 -1.66
CA VAL A 449 -4.28 32.32 -2.51
C VAL A 449 -4.70 30.99 -1.88
N ALA A 450 -4.97 30.00 -2.72
CA ALA A 450 -5.06 28.60 -2.29
C ALA A 450 -3.74 27.91 -2.61
N LEU A 451 -3.19 27.16 -1.66
CA LEU A 451 -2.00 26.33 -1.88
C LEU A 451 -2.42 24.89 -2.19
N ASN A 452 -1.87 24.31 -3.24
CA ASN A 452 -1.99 22.88 -3.52
C ASN A 452 -0.74 22.16 -2.99
N PHE A 453 -0.93 21.34 -1.96
CA PHE A 453 0.14 20.64 -1.26
C PHE A 453 0.01 19.12 -1.44
N GLY A 454 1.04 18.51 -2.01
CA GLY A 454 1.08 17.07 -2.25
C GLY A 454 1.90 16.32 -1.20
N MET A 455 1.36 15.24 -0.63
CA MET A 455 2.12 14.32 0.22
C MET A 455 2.41 13.03 -0.53
N ALA A 456 3.64 12.87 -0.99
CA ALA A 456 4.06 11.66 -1.68
C ALA A 456 4.61 10.64 -0.68
N SER A 457 3.88 9.53 -0.52
CA SER A 457 4.41 8.33 0.11
C SER A 457 5.13 7.48 -0.93
N SER A 458 6.36 7.05 -0.63
CA SER A 458 7.13 6.09 -1.46
C SER A 458 6.47 4.71 -1.56
N PHE A 459 5.46 4.45 -0.73
CA PHE A 459 4.60 3.27 -0.80
C PHE A 459 3.21 3.67 -1.28
N ILE A 460 2.73 2.97 -2.30
CA ILE A 460 1.29 2.84 -2.55
C ILE A 460 0.78 2.09 -1.32
N MET A 461 -0.01 2.74 -0.47
CA MET A 461 -0.79 2.02 0.53
C MET A 461 -1.84 1.18 -0.21
N ILE A 462 -1.44 0.00 -0.69
CA ILE A 462 -2.35 -1.08 -1.08
C ILE A 462 -2.78 -1.74 0.22
N GLY A 463 -3.53 -1.00 1.02
CA GLY A 463 -4.12 -1.45 2.25
C GLY A 463 -5.46 -0.73 2.40
N PRO A 464 -6.35 -1.25 3.25
CA PRO A 464 -7.52 -0.49 3.69
C PRO A 464 -7.02 0.86 4.22
N GLY A 465 -7.35 1.97 3.56
CA GLY A 465 -7.12 3.30 4.11
C GLY A 465 -6.39 4.31 3.27
N GLY A 466 -6.46 4.30 1.94
CA GLY A 466 -5.72 5.27 1.12
C GLY A 466 -6.13 6.75 1.23
N GLY A 467 -6.70 7.20 2.35
CA GLY A 467 -6.66 8.60 2.79
C GLY A 467 -5.33 8.95 3.46
N LEU A 468 -5.10 10.23 3.75
CA LEU A 468 -3.89 10.64 4.46
C LEU A 468 -3.98 10.19 5.93
N PRO A 469 -2.90 9.63 6.51
CA PRO A 469 -2.86 9.37 7.94
C PRO A 469 -3.12 10.65 8.72
N ASN A 470 -3.89 10.56 9.81
CA ASN A 470 -4.25 11.69 10.65
C ASN A 470 -5.02 12.81 9.91
N GLN A 471 -5.91 12.47 8.96
CA GLN A 471 -6.68 13.44 8.16
C GLN A 471 -7.31 14.58 8.97
N GLU A 472 -7.94 14.29 10.13
CA GLU A 472 -8.53 15.35 10.99
C GLU A 472 -7.48 16.38 11.46
N GLN A 473 -6.25 15.95 11.73
CA GLN A 473 -5.16 16.84 12.12
C GLN A 473 -4.68 17.66 10.93
N TRP A 474 -4.59 17.06 9.74
CA TRP A 474 -4.29 17.76 8.48
C TRP A 474 -5.32 18.83 8.14
N ASP A 475 -6.62 18.52 8.33
CA ASP A 475 -7.70 19.47 8.09
C ASP A 475 -7.62 20.64 9.09
N GLN A 476 -7.35 20.33 10.36
CA GLN A 476 -7.25 21.35 11.42
C GLN A 476 -6.07 22.29 11.21
N ILE A 477 -4.86 21.76 10.95
CA ILE A 477 -3.68 22.60 10.71
C ILE A 477 -3.80 23.42 9.43
N SER A 478 -4.43 22.88 8.38
CA SER A 478 -4.72 23.61 7.14
C SER A 478 -5.64 24.81 7.40
N GLN A 479 -6.68 24.62 8.21
CA GLN A 479 -7.60 25.69 8.61
C GLN A 479 -6.91 26.75 9.50
N ASP A 480 -6.12 26.30 10.48
CA ASP A 480 -5.40 27.20 11.40
C ASP A 480 -4.33 28.02 10.67
N PHE A 481 -3.63 27.41 9.70
CA PHE A 481 -2.69 28.10 8.83
C PHE A 481 -3.39 29.13 7.94
N ALA A 482 -4.46 28.75 7.23
CA ALA A 482 -5.23 29.68 6.41
C ALA A 482 -5.85 30.83 7.23
N ALA A 483 -6.20 30.59 8.50
CA ALA A 483 -6.72 31.64 9.38
C ALA A 483 -5.64 32.61 9.92
N SER A 484 -4.37 32.20 9.93
CA SER A 484 -3.27 32.94 10.54
C SER A 484 -2.29 33.55 9.55
N ASP A 485 -2.16 32.97 8.35
CA ASP A 485 -1.32 33.47 7.28
C ASP A 485 -1.92 34.73 6.62
N PRO A 486 -1.12 35.76 6.28
CA PRO A 486 -1.63 36.98 5.67
C PRO A 486 -2.06 36.84 4.20
N ASP A 487 -1.59 35.81 3.50
CA ASP A 487 -1.77 35.65 2.05
C ASP A 487 -2.57 34.38 1.68
N VAL A 488 -2.56 33.36 2.53
CA VAL A 488 -3.18 32.05 2.23
C VAL A 488 -4.59 31.96 2.79
N GLY A 489 -5.59 31.79 1.93
CA GLY A 489 -7.00 31.61 2.32
C GLY A 489 -7.46 30.15 2.32
N ALA A 490 -6.67 29.23 1.75
CA ALA A 490 -6.94 27.79 1.75
C ALA A 490 -5.65 26.99 1.55
N VAL A 491 -5.59 25.79 2.13
CA VAL A 491 -4.59 24.78 1.81
C VAL A 491 -5.30 23.49 1.44
N ASN A 492 -5.07 23.02 0.21
CA ASN A 492 -5.57 21.76 -0.31
C ASN A 492 -4.47 20.72 -0.11
N VAL A 493 -4.69 19.78 0.81
CA VAL A 493 -3.75 18.70 1.12
C VAL A 493 -4.21 17.44 0.38
N GLU A 494 -3.36 16.91 -0.48
CA GLU A 494 -3.66 15.72 -1.28
C GLU A 494 -2.59 14.64 -1.12
N GLN A 495 -2.98 13.37 -1.32
CA GLN A 495 -2.01 12.30 -1.49
C GLN A 495 -1.43 12.38 -2.91
N ALA A 496 -0.12 12.59 -3.01
CA ALA A 496 0.53 12.78 -4.30
C ALA A 496 1.01 11.44 -4.89
N MET A 497 0.62 11.16 -6.13
CA MET A 497 1.11 10.01 -6.91
C MET A 497 2.06 10.48 -8.01
N GLY A 498 3.29 10.84 -7.63
CA GLY A 498 4.37 11.17 -8.57
C GLY A 498 5.59 10.28 -8.34
N ARG A 499 6.26 9.88 -9.43
CA ARG A 499 7.47 9.03 -9.40
C ARG A 499 8.75 9.84 -9.52
N SER A 500 8.66 11.15 -9.77
CA SER A 500 9.80 12.05 -9.90
C SER A 500 9.51 13.45 -9.35
N LEU A 501 10.59 14.19 -9.04
CA LEU A 501 10.52 15.61 -8.65
C LEU A 501 9.88 16.49 -9.73
N GLU A 502 9.93 16.10 -11.01
CA GLU A 502 9.36 16.87 -12.11
C GLU A 502 7.83 16.75 -12.16
N GLU A 503 7.31 15.52 -12.07
CA GLU A 503 5.87 15.27 -12.06
C GLU A 503 5.18 15.94 -10.87
N LEU A 504 5.76 15.79 -9.68
CA LEU A 504 5.22 16.39 -8.46
C LEU A 504 5.25 17.91 -8.51
N ALA A 505 6.34 18.50 -9.01
CA ALA A 505 6.45 19.94 -9.12
C ALA A 505 5.52 20.56 -10.17
N GLN A 506 5.08 19.79 -11.17
CA GLN A 506 4.09 20.27 -12.14
C GLN A 506 2.66 20.28 -11.58
N GLN A 507 2.36 19.41 -10.61
CA GLN A 507 1.03 19.25 -10.04
C GLN A 507 0.79 20.09 -8.79
N TYR A 508 1.81 20.23 -7.94
CA TYR A 508 1.69 20.85 -6.62
C TYR A 508 2.57 22.09 -6.49
N ASP A 509 2.13 23.06 -5.69
CA ASP A 509 2.94 24.25 -5.37
C ASP A 509 4.10 23.89 -4.41
N CYS A 510 3.83 22.97 -3.50
CA CYS A 510 4.83 22.33 -2.65
C CYS A 510 4.42 20.90 -2.32
N PHE A 511 5.40 20.07 -1.97
CA PHE A 511 5.13 18.66 -1.69
C PHE A 511 6.14 18.07 -0.71
N THR A 512 5.77 16.96 -0.08
CA THR A 512 6.70 16.15 0.74
C THR A 512 7.00 14.82 0.09
N LEU A 513 8.21 14.31 0.34
CA LEU A 513 8.61 12.94 0.02
C LEU A 513 8.99 12.22 1.31
N GLY A 514 8.64 10.93 1.39
CA GLY A 514 9.15 10.01 2.40
C GLY A 514 10.62 9.63 2.24
N TYR A 515 11.40 10.31 1.41
CA TYR A 515 12.82 10.04 1.20
C TYR A 515 13.57 11.28 0.71
N ASN A 516 14.91 11.25 0.76
CA ASN A 516 15.75 12.29 0.18
C ASN A 516 15.93 12.10 -1.33
N ALA A 517 15.31 12.94 -2.16
CA ALA A 517 15.48 12.94 -3.61
C ALA A 517 16.63 13.86 -4.10
N VAL A 518 17.30 14.56 -3.18
CA VAL A 518 18.42 15.45 -3.48
C VAL A 518 19.70 14.63 -3.56
N SER A 519 20.18 14.38 -4.79
CA SER A 519 21.46 13.73 -5.06
C SER A 519 22.27 14.53 -6.07
N GLY A 520 23.59 14.25 -6.17
CA GLY A 520 24.47 14.93 -7.12
C GLY A 520 24.09 14.75 -8.60
N ASP A 521 23.35 13.68 -8.91
CA ASP A 521 22.90 13.35 -10.27
C ASP A 521 21.43 13.75 -10.53
N SER A 522 20.71 14.27 -9.51
CA SER A 522 19.29 14.63 -9.64
C SER A 522 19.08 15.89 -10.51
N ASN A 523 18.05 15.89 -11.35
CA ASN A 523 17.59 17.11 -12.02
C ASN A 523 16.79 17.98 -11.04
N LEU A 524 17.43 19.01 -10.50
CA LEU A 524 16.83 19.92 -9.51
C LEU A 524 16.15 21.15 -10.13
N SER A 525 16.02 21.22 -11.47
CA SER A 525 15.47 22.41 -12.16
C SER A 525 13.97 22.62 -11.96
N SER A 526 13.24 21.59 -11.54
CA SER A 526 11.79 21.66 -11.26
C SER A 526 11.46 22.16 -9.85
N ILE A 527 12.46 22.33 -8.98
CA ILE A 527 12.27 22.77 -7.58
C ILE A 527 13.13 24.02 -7.28
N LEU A 528 12.76 24.75 -6.24
CA LEU A 528 13.50 25.93 -5.79
C LEU A 528 14.53 25.61 -4.72
N SER A 529 15.69 26.26 -4.81
CA SER A 529 16.62 26.35 -3.68
C SER A 529 15.94 27.04 -2.50
N LEU A 530 16.08 26.47 -1.31
CA LEU A 530 15.46 26.98 -0.09
C LEU A 530 16.27 28.06 0.63
N ASP A 531 17.53 28.27 0.29
CA ASP A 531 18.38 29.28 0.95
C ASP A 531 17.75 30.68 1.03
N PRO A 532 17.09 31.23 -0.02
CA PRO A 532 16.42 32.53 0.09
C PRO A 532 15.34 32.57 1.17
N PHE A 533 14.64 31.45 1.40
CA PHE A 533 13.60 31.37 2.43
C PHE A 533 14.22 31.15 3.82
N LEU A 534 15.11 30.15 3.94
CA LEU A 534 15.80 29.81 5.19
C LEU A 534 16.59 30.99 5.77
N ASP A 535 17.21 31.81 4.92
CA ASP A 535 18.00 32.97 5.36
C ASP A 535 17.11 34.12 5.90
N THR A 536 15.82 34.10 5.61
CA THR A 536 14.83 35.08 6.10
C THR A 536 13.93 34.56 7.21
N ASP A 537 13.89 33.25 7.41
CA ASP A 537 13.12 32.60 8.45
C ASP A 537 13.81 32.72 9.81
N LEU A 538 13.27 33.58 10.69
CA LEU A 538 13.82 33.80 12.03
C LEU A 538 13.53 32.64 12.99
N ASN A 539 12.62 31.72 12.63
CA ASN A 539 12.23 30.57 13.43
C ASN A 539 13.03 29.31 13.06
N PHE A 540 13.83 29.35 12.00
CA PHE A 540 14.66 28.24 11.57
C PHE A 540 16.13 28.43 12.00
N ASP A 541 16.61 27.59 12.92
CA ASP A 541 18.04 27.51 13.27
C ASP A 541 18.69 26.31 12.59
N ARG A 542 19.64 26.57 11.68
CA ARG A 542 20.42 25.52 10.99
C ARG A 542 21.16 24.60 11.97
N ASN A 543 21.49 25.07 13.18
CA ASN A 543 22.16 24.27 14.22
C ASN A 543 21.21 23.39 15.04
N ASP A 544 19.89 23.60 14.92
CA ASP A 544 18.88 22.78 15.58
C ASP A 544 18.60 21.48 14.79
N VAL A 545 18.96 21.45 13.51
CA VAL A 545 18.85 20.25 12.66
C VAL A 545 19.84 19.18 13.12
N ILE A 546 19.35 17.96 13.30
CA ILE A 546 20.10 16.84 13.90
C ILE A 546 21.21 16.35 12.96
N GLY A 547 22.44 16.26 13.48
CA GLY A 547 23.61 15.71 12.79
C GLY A 547 23.91 16.34 11.42
N ASN A 548 24.22 15.50 10.43
CA ASN A 548 24.51 15.94 9.07
C ASN A 548 23.26 15.99 8.16
N THR A 549 22.05 15.86 8.71
CA THR A 549 20.78 15.78 7.96
C THR A 549 20.60 16.93 6.99
N LEU A 550 20.84 18.18 7.40
CA LEU A 550 20.74 19.33 6.49
C LEU A 550 21.80 19.30 5.38
N SER A 551 22.99 18.77 5.67
CA SER A 551 24.09 18.68 4.68
C SER A 551 23.77 17.66 3.58
N GLN A 552 23.01 16.60 3.90
CA GLN A 552 22.55 15.61 2.91
C GLN A 552 21.53 16.19 1.91
N LEU A 553 20.92 17.34 2.23
CA LEU A 553 19.97 18.05 1.36
C LEU A 553 20.66 19.16 0.55
N GLN A 554 21.99 19.15 0.47
CA GLN A 554 22.79 20.15 -0.23
C GLN A 554 23.48 19.61 -1.48
N VAL A 555 23.26 20.29 -2.60
CA VAL A 555 23.99 20.10 -3.87
C VAL A 555 24.45 21.47 -4.34
N ASP A 556 25.71 21.58 -4.78
CA ASP A 556 26.35 22.84 -5.19
C ASP A 556 26.32 23.96 -4.13
N ASN A 557 26.47 23.60 -2.85
CA ASN A 557 26.36 24.50 -1.68
C ASN A 557 25.00 25.20 -1.56
N LYS A 558 23.94 24.63 -2.14
CA LYS A 558 22.57 25.12 -1.97
C LYS A 558 21.73 24.08 -1.26
N THR A 559 20.86 24.51 -0.35
CA THR A 559 19.85 23.63 0.25
C THR A 559 18.63 23.54 -0.67
N TRP A 560 18.18 22.33 -1.00
CA TRP A 560 17.09 22.09 -1.97
C TRP A 560 15.81 21.54 -1.35
N ALA A 561 15.84 21.10 -0.10
CA ALA A 561 14.68 20.59 0.62
C ALA A 561 14.72 20.95 2.10
N LEU A 562 13.54 21.02 2.72
CA LEU A 562 13.36 21.24 4.16
C LEU A 562 13.32 19.86 4.86
N PRO A 563 14.19 19.59 5.85
CA PRO A 563 14.11 18.34 6.60
C PRO A 563 12.92 18.40 7.57
N ILE A 564 11.96 17.49 7.39
CA ILE A 564 10.76 17.37 8.22
C ILE A 564 10.97 16.32 9.31
N GLY A 565 11.45 15.14 8.92
CA GLY A 565 11.64 14.00 9.81
C GLY A 565 12.80 13.09 9.40
N ILE A 566 13.17 12.19 10.30
CA ILE A 566 14.23 11.19 10.16
C ILE A 566 13.59 9.81 10.34
N GLN A 567 13.88 8.92 9.40
CA GLN A 567 13.44 7.52 9.40
C GLN A 567 14.65 6.64 9.65
N ALA A 568 15.00 6.41 10.91
CA ALA A 568 16.18 5.62 11.23
C ALA A 568 15.89 4.12 11.22
N ASP A 569 16.87 3.34 10.75
CA ASP A 569 16.91 1.89 10.93
C ASP A 569 17.16 1.57 12.40
N VAL A 570 16.32 0.68 12.92
CA VAL A 570 16.35 0.18 14.28
C VAL A 570 16.25 -1.35 14.27
N LEU A 571 16.39 -1.95 15.44
CA LEU A 571 16.14 -3.36 15.66
C LEU A 571 14.85 -3.52 16.45
N ARG A 572 14.04 -4.50 16.05
CA ARG A 572 12.89 -4.98 16.82
C ARG A 572 13.24 -6.34 17.43
N TYR A 573 12.83 -6.57 18.66
CA TYR A 573 13.12 -7.82 19.36
C TYR A 573 11.94 -8.27 20.22
N ASP A 574 11.86 -9.58 20.47
CA ASP A 574 10.82 -10.16 21.33
C ASP A 574 11.29 -10.24 22.79
N THR A 575 10.59 -9.51 23.68
CA THR A 575 10.96 -9.42 25.10
C THR A 575 10.76 -10.74 25.85
N GLU A 576 9.85 -11.60 25.40
CA GLU A 576 9.59 -12.91 26.02
C GLU A 576 10.68 -13.92 25.65
N LEU A 577 11.12 -13.96 24.38
CA LEU A 577 12.22 -14.82 23.93
C LEU A 577 13.52 -14.48 24.65
N PHE A 578 13.83 -13.19 24.83
CA PHE A 578 14.96 -12.76 25.64
C PHE A 578 14.81 -13.19 27.11
N SER A 579 13.64 -12.97 27.70
CA SER A 579 13.36 -13.35 29.09
C SER A 579 13.45 -14.86 29.32
N ASN A 580 12.94 -15.66 28.38
CA ASN A 580 12.94 -17.12 28.42
C ASN A 580 14.36 -17.69 28.24
N ALA A 581 15.19 -17.07 27.41
CA ALA A 581 16.60 -17.40 27.26
C ALA A 581 17.46 -16.90 28.44
N GLY A 582 16.91 -16.05 29.32
CA GLY A 582 17.64 -15.44 30.43
C GLY A 582 18.67 -14.39 29.97
N VAL A 583 18.46 -13.82 28.79
CA VAL A 583 19.30 -12.78 28.19
C VAL A 583 18.79 -11.41 28.67
N PRO A 584 19.67 -10.48 29.10
CA PRO A 584 19.26 -9.12 29.40
C PRO A 584 18.59 -8.45 28.20
N LEU A 585 17.49 -7.72 28.44
CA LEU A 585 16.83 -6.96 27.40
C LEU A 585 17.79 -5.88 26.85
N PRO A 586 17.90 -5.72 25.52
CA PRO A 586 18.67 -4.65 24.89
C PRO A 586 18.19 -3.27 25.34
N ASP A 587 19.14 -2.36 25.54
CA ASP A 587 18.88 -0.93 25.75
C ASP A 587 19.69 -0.09 24.76
N GLY A 588 19.47 1.23 24.78
CA GLY A 588 20.12 2.20 23.90
C GLY A 588 21.65 2.34 23.97
N GLY A 589 22.31 1.50 24.76
CA GLY A 589 23.75 1.53 24.94
C GLY A 589 24.44 0.20 24.68
N TRP A 590 23.68 -0.84 24.33
CA TRP A 590 24.22 -2.17 24.14
C TRP A 590 25.28 -2.23 23.04
N THR A 591 26.24 -3.12 23.24
CA THR A 591 27.46 -3.24 22.46
C THR A 591 27.37 -4.37 21.45
N VAL A 592 28.23 -4.33 20.42
CA VAL A 592 28.36 -5.45 19.47
C VAL A 592 28.71 -6.79 20.12
N ASP A 593 29.41 -6.76 21.27
CA ASP A 593 29.70 -7.98 22.04
C ASP A 593 28.43 -8.52 22.71
N GLU A 594 27.62 -7.64 23.31
CA GLU A 594 26.33 -8.02 23.91
C GLU A 594 25.32 -8.50 22.86
N PHE A 595 25.35 -7.92 21.66
CA PHE A 595 24.56 -8.39 20.53
C PHE A 595 24.95 -9.82 20.13
N ALA A 596 26.23 -10.11 19.93
CA ALA A 596 26.70 -11.45 19.60
C ALA A 596 26.36 -12.47 20.70
N ASP A 597 26.61 -12.12 21.97
CA ASP A 597 26.26 -12.96 23.13
C ASP A 597 24.75 -13.25 23.19
N ALA A 598 23.91 -12.27 22.83
CA ALA A 598 22.47 -12.44 22.75
C ALA A 598 22.08 -13.41 21.63
N LEU A 599 22.64 -13.26 20.42
CA LEU A 599 22.35 -14.18 19.31
C LEU A 599 22.70 -15.64 19.67
N GLU A 600 23.89 -15.86 20.24
CA GLU A 600 24.32 -17.20 20.67
C GLU A 600 23.38 -17.79 21.73
N SER A 601 22.97 -16.97 22.69
CA SER A 601 22.11 -17.41 23.81
C SER A 601 20.68 -17.70 23.36
N LEU A 602 20.14 -16.88 22.46
CA LEU A 602 18.82 -17.05 21.88
C LEU A 602 18.74 -18.30 21.00
N GLN A 603 19.82 -18.62 20.27
CA GLN A 603 19.86 -19.77 19.36
C GLN A 603 19.45 -21.10 20.03
N TYR A 604 19.80 -21.30 21.30
CA TYR A 604 19.47 -22.54 22.03
C TYR A 604 17.95 -22.78 22.16
N GLY A 605 17.14 -21.73 22.14
CA GLY A 605 15.68 -21.79 22.24
C GLY A 605 14.96 -21.83 20.89
N LEU A 606 15.65 -21.54 19.78
CA LEU A 606 15.05 -21.29 18.46
C LEU A 606 15.20 -22.45 17.48
N GLY A 607 15.96 -23.50 17.83
CA GLY A 607 16.18 -24.63 16.95
C GLY A 607 17.02 -24.25 15.73
N ASP A 608 16.48 -24.51 14.53
CA ASP A 608 17.16 -24.23 13.26
C ASP A 608 16.93 -22.78 12.76
N SER A 609 16.04 -22.02 13.40
CA SER A 609 15.80 -20.62 13.06
C SER A 609 16.92 -19.72 13.60
N ALA A 610 17.39 -18.78 12.78
CA ALA A 610 18.38 -17.80 13.22
C ALA A 610 17.80 -16.85 14.29
N ALA A 611 18.64 -16.44 15.24
CA ALA A 611 18.28 -15.46 16.25
C ALA A 611 18.01 -14.06 15.66
N PHE A 612 18.76 -13.66 14.63
CA PHE A 612 18.53 -12.41 13.90
C PHE A 612 18.06 -12.69 12.47
N GLN A 613 16.85 -12.25 12.14
CA GLN A 613 16.22 -12.43 10.83
C GLN A 613 15.95 -11.04 10.24
N PRO A 614 16.85 -10.48 9.42
CA PRO A 614 16.67 -9.17 8.81
C PRO A 614 15.59 -9.20 7.73
N LEU A 615 14.75 -8.16 7.69
CA LEU A 615 13.69 -7.97 6.68
C LEU A 615 14.09 -7.02 5.54
N ASP A 616 15.30 -6.44 5.62
CA ASP A 616 15.90 -5.62 4.56
C ASP A 616 16.77 -6.48 3.62
N PRO A 617 16.34 -6.71 2.36
CA PRO A 617 17.09 -7.50 1.39
C PRO A 617 18.24 -6.71 0.73
N GLY A 618 18.54 -5.49 1.17
CA GLY A 618 19.64 -4.68 0.67
C GLY A 618 20.99 -5.06 1.26
N GLY A 619 21.04 -5.45 2.54
CA GLY A 619 22.30 -5.75 3.25
C GLY A 619 22.91 -4.54 3.98
N THR A 620 22.18 -3.42 4.13
CA THR A 620 22.67 -2.25 4.89
C THR A 620 22.99 -2.62 6.34
N TYR A 621 22.20 -3.51 6.94
CA TYR A 621 22.44 -4.03 8.29
C TYR A 621 23.83 -4.67 8.44
N LEU A 622 24.35 -5.35 7.40
CA LEU A 622 25.70 -5.94 7.43
C LEU A 622 26.76 -4.85 7.47
N LEU A 623 26.64 -3.80 6.65
CA LEU A 623 27.59 -2.69 6.68
C LEU A 623 27.59 -1.98 8.03
N MET A 624 26.42 -1.77 8.62
CA MET A 624 26.29 -1.20 9.95
C MET A 624 26.97 -2.08 11.01
N LEU A 625 26.74 -3.40 10.99
CA LEU A 625 27.43 -4.31 11.92
C LEU A 625 28.94 -4.30 11.68
N ILE A 626 29.41 -4.37 10.42
CA ILE A 626 30.84 -4.35 10.08
C ILE A 626 31.51 -3.07 10.60
N ALA A 627 30.88 -1.92 10.45
CA ALA A 627 31.38 -0.67 11.00
C ALA A 627 31.37 -0.65 12.53
N ALA A 628 30.35 -1.23 13.17
CA ALA A 628 30.36 -1.38 14.61
C ALA A 628 31.52 -2.28 15.10
N TYR A 629 31.89 -3.32 14.35
CA TYR A 629 33.12 -4.11 14.58
C TYR A 629 34.42 -3.41 14.15
N GLY A 630 34.35 -2.20 13.60
CA GLY A 630 35.49 -1.33 13.28
C GLY A 630 35.98 -1.37 11.83
N GLY A 631 35.27 -2.05 10.93
CA GLY A 631 35.61 -2.11 9.50
C GLY A 631 34.86 -1.08 8.66
N LEU A 632 35.50 -0.52 7.63
CA LEU A 632 34.86 0.41 6.69
C LEU A 632 35.20 -0.01 5.25
N PRO A 633 34.52 -1.05 4.72
CA PRO A 633 34.72 -1.45 3.33
C PRO A 633 34.35 -0.34 2.36
N ILE A 634 33.34 0.46 2.71
CA ILE A 634 32.91 1.66 2.01
C ILE A 634 32.77 2.77 3.05
N ASP A 635 33.54 3.85 2.90
CA ASP A 635 33.48 5.04 3.78
C ASP A 635 32.74 6.18 3.08
N TYR A 636 31.47 6.36 3.46
CA TYR A 636 30.55 7.38 2.92
C TYR A 636 30.84 8.80 3.42
N ARG A 637 31.86 9.01 4.27
CA ARG A 637 32.26 10.36 4.70
C ARG A 637 33.07 11.10 3.65
N THR A 638 33.52 10.42 2.60
CA THR A 638 34.21 11.03 1.46
C THR A 638 33.31 11.04 0.23
N GLU A 639 33.48 12.03 -0.64
CA GLU A 639 32.78 12.12 -1.92
C GLU A 639 33.83 12.14 -3.06
N PRO A 640 33.92 11.08 -3.90
CA PRO A 640 33.17 9.81 -3.81
C PRO A 640 33.58 8.96 -2.58
N PRO A 641 32.76 7.96 -2.18
CA PRO A 641 33.07 7.07 -1.06
C PRO A 641 34.42 6.36 -1.22
N THR A 642 35.17 6.26 -0.13
CA THR A 642 36.48 5.59 -0.14
C THR A 642 36.27 4.09 0.00
N ILE A 643 36.83 3.32 -0.93
CA ILE A 643 36.73 1.85 -0.96
C ILE A 643 38.00 1.22 -0.38
N ASN A 644 37.84 0.34 0.61
CA ASN A 644 38.97 -0.33 1.23
C ASN A 644 38.60 -1.73 1.79
N PHE A 645 38.35 -2.69 0.90
CA PHE A 645 37.92 -4.04 1.27
C PHE A 645 39.04 -4.88 1.89
N ILE A 646 40.30 -4.54 1.63
CA ILE A 646 41.48 -5.34 2.02
C ILE A 646 42.24 -4.78 3.23
N ASP A 647 41.76 -3.71 3.85
CA ASP A 647 42.36 -3.23 5.09
C ASP A 647 42.24 -4.30 6.18
N PRO A 648 43.31 -4.62 6.94
CA PRO A 648 43.25 -5.68 7.93
C PRO A 648 42.12 -5.54 8.95
N ALA A 649 41.81 -4.32 9.41
CA ALA A 649 40.70 -4.11 10.34
C ALA A 649 39.34 -4.30 9.66
N THR A 650 39.23 -3.94 8.38
CA THR A 650 38.02 -4.17 7.58
C THR A 650 37.79 -5.65 7.32
N VAL A 651 38.82 -6.39 6.91
CA VAL A 651 38.74 -7.84 6.71
C VAL A 651 38.37 -8.55 8.01
N ASP A 652 38.97 -8.16 9.13
CA ASP A 652 38.67 -8.76 10.43
C ASP A 652 37.23 -8.46 10.90
N ALA A 653 36.70 -7.28 10.63
CA ALA A 653 35.31 -6.92 10.94
C ALA A 653 34.31 -7.64 10.02
N ILE A 654 34.58 -7.71 8.71
CA ILE A 654 33.78 -8.49 7.75
C ILE A 654 33.71 -9.95 8.21
N ARG A 655 34.85 -10.55 8.56
CA ARG A 655 34.90 -11.94 9.03
C ARG A 655 34.05 -12.15 10.28
N GLN A 656 34.15 -11.26 11.28
CA GLN A 656 33.36 -11.36 12.50
C GLN A 656 31.85 -11.35 12.24
N VAL A 657 31.37 -10.46 11.37
CA VAL A 657 29.94 -10.38 11.05
C VAL A 657 29.48 -11.56 10.20
N LEU A 658 30.22 -11.90 9.15
CA LEU A 658 29.84 -13.01 8.26
C LEU A 658 29.98 -14.39 8.91
N ASP A 659 30.85 -14.54 9.92
CA ASP A 659 30.91 -15.77 10.72
C ASP A 659 29.62 -15.96 11.54
N LEU A 660 28.97 -14.88 12.00
CA LEU A 660 27.67 -15.00 12.67
C LEU A 660 26.60 -15.54 11.71
N ALA A 661 26.57 -15.02 10.48
CA ALA A 661 25.70 -15.53 9.41
C ALA A 661 26.00 -17.00 9.06
N LYS A 662 27.28 -17.31 8.84
CA LYS A 662 27.75 -18.66 8.49
C LYS A 662 27.46 -19.71 9.57
N ASN A 663 27.46 -19.29 10.84
CA ASN A 663 27.11 -20.16 11.96
C ASN A 663 25.60 -20.24 12.23
N GLY A 664 24.77 -19.59 11.41
CA GLY A 664 23.31 -19.64 11.50
C GLY A 664 22.70 -18.69 12.54
N TYR A 665 23.48 -17.77 13.12
CA TYR A 665 22.96 -16.78 14.08
C TYR A 665 22.25 -15.60 13.41
N ILE A 666 22.64 -15.30 12.17
CA ILE A 666 21.99 -14.31 11.31
C ILE A 666 21.46 -15.04 10.09
N GLU A 667 20.17 -14.87 9.79
CA GLU A 667 19.61 -15.36 8.53
C GLU A 667 20.24 -14.58 7.37
N TYR A 668 20.81 -15.33 6.43
CA TYR A 668 21.56 -14.77 5.31
C TYR A 668 20.89 -15.16 4.00
N GLN A 669 20.54 -14.15 3.22
CA GLN A 669 20.04 -14.28 1.85
C GLN A 669 21.12 -13.82 0.87
N GLU A 670 21.17 -14.44 -0.30
CA GLU A 670 22.11 -14.05 -1.37
C GLU A 670 21.88 -12.59 -1.77
N LEU A 671 22.94 -11.78 -1.73
CA LEU A 671 22.89 -10.34 -1.96
C LEU A 671 23.28 -9.96 -3.40
N GLY A 672 24.11 -10.77 -4.04
CA GLY A 672 24.70 -10.53 -5.37
C GLY A 672 23.88 -11.05 -6.55
N GLY A 673 22.70 -11.63 -6.31
CA GLY A 673 21.76 -12.08 -7.33
C GLY A 673 20.94 -10.95 -7.97
N ASN A 674 20.29 -11.23 -9.12
CA ASN A 674 19.45 -10.28 -9.87
C ASN A 674 18.04 -10.06 -9.24
N THR A 675 17.81 -10.51 -8.01
CA THR A 675 16.49 -10.51 -7.38
C THR A 675 16.11 -9.11 -6.89
N PHE A 676 15.23 -8.46 -7.65
CA PHE A 676 14.54 -7.24 -7.26
C PHE A 676 13.49 -7.57 -6.17
N ALA A 677 13.94 -7.87 -4.95
CA ALA A 677 13.05 -8.27 -3.86
C ALA A 677 12.34 -7.04 -3.26
N VAL A 678 11.06 -6.84 -3.55
CA VAL A 678 10.27 -5.79 -2.87
C VAL A 678 9.76 -6.41 -1.56
N SER A 679 10.37 -6.07 -0.43
CA SER A 679 9.83 -6.40 0.89
C SER A 679 8.61 -5.53 1.16
N ILE A 680 7.43 -6.02 0.80
CA ILE A 680 6.15 -5.46 1.27
C ILE A 680 5.92 -6.09 2.63
N GLY A 681 5.98 -5.29 3.69
CA GLY A 681 5.76 -5.72 5.07
C GLY A 681 4.38 -6.34 5.26
N GLY A 682 4.29 -7.66 5.05
CA GLY A 682 3.19 -8.51 5.45
C GLY A 682 3.63 -9.31 6.67
N SER A 683 2.94 -9.14 7.79
CA SER A 683 3.33 -9.68 9.10
C SER A 683 2.71 -11.04 9.44
N ASP A 684 2.28 -11.81 8.43
CA ASP A 684 1.69 -13.12 8.66
C ASP A 684 2.75 -14.22 8.58
N GLY A 685 3.42 -14.42 9.73
CA GLY A 685 4.42 -15.47 9.99
C GLY A 685 5.28 -15.27 11.26
N ILE A 686 5.21 -14.11 11.93
CA ILE A 686 6.22 -13.61 12.89
C ILE A 686 6.12 -14.17 14.33
N ASN A 687 5.52 -15.35 14.57
CA ASN A 687 5.40 -15.83 15.96
C ASN A 687 6.72 -16.38 16.57
N THR A 688 7.85 -16.33 15.86
CA THR A 688 9.14 -16.88 16.34
C THR A 688 10.40 -16.08 15.98
N ILE A 689 10.30 -14.77 15.70
CA ILE A 689 11.50 -13.96 15.39
C ILE A 689 12.04 -13.29 16.66
N ALA A 690 13.27 -13.63 17.06
CA ALA A 690 13.87 -13.05 18.28
C ALA A 690 14.39 -11.62 18.07
N ILE A 691 15.07 -11.36 16.95
CA ILE A 691 15.52 -10.03 16.53
C ILE A 691 15.27 -9.88 15.03
N THR A 692 14.79 -8.71 14.60
CA THR A 692 14.63 -8.32 13.19
C THR A 692 15.01 -6.85 12.98
N THR A 693 15.30 -6.47 11.73
CA THR A 693 15.41 -5.06 11.34
C THR A 693 14.02 -4.42 11.27
N ASP A 694 13.96 -3.13 11.57
CA ASP A 694 12.75 -2.31 11.45
C ASP A 694 13.15 -0.86 11.11
N SER A 695 12.21 -0.05 10.62
CA SER A 695 12.44 1.35 10.27
C SER A 695 11.39 2.26 10.89
N LEU A 696 11.81 3.42 11.38
CA LEU A 696 10.93 4.45 11.95
C LEU A 696 10.19 5.22 10.84
N SER A 697 9.32 4.53 10.09
CA SER A 697 8.61 5.11 8.95
C SER A 697 7.49 6.07 9.38
N PRO A 698 7.31 7.21 8.67
CA PRO A 698 6.26 8.19 8.96
C PRO A 698 4.85 7.61 8.79
N PHE A 699 4.73 6.50 8.06
CA PHE A 699 3.46 5.87 7.67
C PHE A 699 3.34 4.41 8.11
N SER A 700 4.27 3.88 8.91
CA SER A 700 4.13 2.54 9.50
C SER A 700 3.19 2.59 10.70
N PHE A 701 1.95 2.16 10.53
CA PHE A 701 1.06 1.89 11.66
C PHE A 701 1.56 0.65 12.39
N ARG A 702 2.16 0.83 13.56
CA ARG A 702 2.60 -0.28 14.40
C ARG A 702 1.36 -1.03 14.91
N ARG A 703 1.41 -2.37 14.88
CA ARG A 703 0.38 -3.23 15.46
C ARG A 703 0.25 -2.86 16.94
N GLY A 704 -0.87 -2.26 17.29
CA GLY A 704 -1.01 -1.51 18.54
C GLY A 704 -1.66 -0.19 18.19
N GLY A 705 -2.95 -0.25 17.79
CA GLY A 705 -3.75 0.93 17.54
C GLY A 705 -3.78 1.89 18.73
N PRO A 706 -4.55 2.99 18.65
CA PRO A 706 -4.60 3.98 19.72
C PRO A 706 -4.83 3.34 21.09
N PRO A 707 -4.32 3.96 22.18
CA PRO A 707 -4.38 3.39 23.53
C PRO A 707 -5.80 2.90 23.87
N GLY A 708 -5.98 1.58 23.96
CA GLY A 708 -7.28 0.95 24.27
C GLY A 708 -7.80 -0.10 23.28
N SER A 709 -7.12 -0.36 22.16
CA SER A 709 -7.44 -1.53 21.31
C SER A 709 -7.09 -2.84 22.03
N GLN A 710 -8.08 -3.72 22.23
CA GLN A 710 -7.86 -5.06 22.80
C GLN A 710 -7.46 -6.04 21.69
N GLN A 711 -6.17 -6.13 21.38
CA GLN A 711 -5.57 -7.25 20.65
C GLN A 711 -4.32 -7.72 21.43
N ALA A 712 -3.92 -8.97 21.21
CA ALA A 712 -2.93 -9.75 21.96
C ALA A 712 -1.76 -8.93 22.56
N GLU A 713 -1.33 -9.26 23.79
CA GLU A 713 -0.15 -8.67 24.43
C GLU A 713 1.04 -8.73 23.46
N ASP A 714 1.37 -7.60 22.81
CA ASP A 714 2.53 -7.50 21.92
C ASP A 714 3.78 -7.61 22.78
N THR A 715 4.51 -8.70 22.63
CA THR A 715 5.78 -8.97 23.34
C THR A 715 6.96 -8.26 22.69
N THR A 716 6.77 -7.51 21.61
CA THR A 716 7.88 -6.90 20.85
C THR A 716 8.24 -5.49 21.33
N ALA A 717 9.53 -5.19 21.32
CA ALA A 717 10.10 -3.89 21.64
C ALA A 717 11.13 -3.48 20.58
N ILE A 718 11.52 -2.20 20.58
CA ILE A 718 12.48 -1.63 19.62
C ILE A 718 13.70 -1.07 20.35
N VAL A 719 14.84 -1.10 19.68
CA VAL A 719 16.12 -0.62 20.18
C VAL A 719 16.99 -0.14 19.02
N SER A 720 17.95 0.75 19.27
CA SER A 720 18.95 1.11 18.28
C SER A 720 19.87 -0.06 17.92
N TYR A 721 20.61 0.07 16.81
CA TYR A 721 21.67 -0.87 16.47
C TYR A 721 22.79 -0.87 17.53
N PRO A 722 23.44 -2.02 17.76
CA PRO A 722 24.48 -2.14 18.77
C PRO A 722 25.65 -1.20 18.49
N ARG A 723 26.18 -0.59 19.55
CA ARG A 723 27.32 0.33 19.46
C ARG A 723 28.61 -0.43 19.23
N GLY A 724 29.41 0.09 18.30
CA GLY A 724 30.71 -0.43 18.01
C GLY A 724 31.79 -0.01 18.99
N THR A 725 32.90 -0.74 18.98
CA THR A 725 34.10 -0.41 19.77
C THR A 725 34.90 0.77 19.18
N THR A 726 34.70 1.05 17.89
CA THR A 726 35.42 2.08 17.13
C THR A 726 34.49 3.14 16.53
N TYR A 727 33.37 2.71 15.93
CA TYR A 727 32.38 3.58 15.31
C TYR A 727 31.01 3.35 15.94
N ASN A 728 30.21 4.40 16.10
CA ASN A 728 28.76 4.19 16.18
C ASN A 728 28.20 4.13 14.76
N VAL A 729 26.99 3.63 14.60
CA VAL A 729 26.37 3.47 13.28
C VAL A 729 24.97 4.02 13.28
N ALA A 730 24.58 4.58 12.15
CA ALA A 730 23.22 4.99 11.86
C ALA A 730 22.95 4.76 10.38
N SER A 731 21.73 4.39 10.04
CA SER A 731 21.19 4.42 8.69
C SER A 731 19.85 5.11 8.82
N TYR A 732 19.57 6.11 7.97
CA TYR A 732 18.28 6.78 8.01
C TYR A 732 17.91 7.48 6.71
N ASN A 733 16.60 7.60 6.46
CA ASN A 733 16.07 8.42 5.37
C ASN A 733 15.57 9.75 5.93
N ILE A 734 15.40 10.74 5.06
CA ILE A 734 14.93 12.07 5.43
C ILE A 734 13.56 12.28 4.80
N VAL A 735 12.55 12.55 5.63
CA VAL A 735 11.28 13.08 5.15
C VAL A 735 11.54 14.53 4.74
N THR A 736 11.31 14.85 3.48
CA THR A 736 11.76 16.12 2.88
C THR A 736 10.59 16.91 2.31
N GLY A 737 10.60 18.24 2.49
CA GLY A 737 9.64 19.17 1.87
C GLY A 737 10.28 20.00 0.76
N TYR A 738 9.60 20.14 -0.37
CA TYR A 738 10.06 20.82 -1.58
C TYR A 738 9.11 21.92 -2.00
N VAL A 739 9.66 23.00 -2.56
CA VAL A 739 8.90 24.08 -3.21
C VAL A 739 9.10 24.00 -4.71
N SER A 740 8.01 23.94 -5.46
CA SER A 740 8.03 23.80 -6.91
C SER A 740 8.53 25.08 -7.59
N ALA A 741 9.29 24.95 -8.68
CA ALA A 741 9.77 26.09 -9.46
C ALA A 741 8.63 26.82 -10.22
N THR A 742 7.50 26.15 -10.39
CA THR A 742 6.25 26.61 -11.02
C THR A 742 5.27 27.25 -10.04
N ALA A 743 5.52 27.15 -8.72
CA ALA A 743 4.62 27.67 -7.70
C ALA A 743 4.37 29.16 -7.90
N GLU A 744 3.09 29.58 -7.93
CA GLU A 744 2.74 30.99 -8.09
C GLU A 744 3.11 31.81 -6.84
N ASN A 745 3.12 31.17 -5.66
CA ASN A 745 3.37 31.79 -4.35
C ASN A 745 4.38 30.96 -3.53
N PRO A 746 5.67 30.93 -3.93
CA PRO A 746 6.67 30.07 -3.31
C PRO A 746 6.99 30.45 -1.86
N GLU A 747 6.84 31.72 -1.47
CA GLU A 747 6.98 32.14 -0.07
C GLU A 747 5.87 31.57 0.83
N ALA A 748 4.64 31.49 0.32
CA ALA A 748 3.52 30.89 1.05
C ALA A 748 3.70 29.38 1.20
N CYS A 749 4.20 28.72 0.15
CA CYS A 749 4.57 27.31 0.17
C CYS A 749 5.64 26.99 1.21
N TYR A 750 6.71 27.79 1.26
CA TYR A 750 7.75 27.61 2.27
C TYR A 750 7.20 27.78 3.69
N ARG A 751 6.35 28.79 3.93
CA ARG A 751 5.71 28.99 5.24
C ARG A 751 4.84 27.80 5.62
N TRP A 752 4.07 27.24 4.68
CA TRP A 752 3.30 26.03 4.89
C TRP A 752 4.19 24.83 5.25
N LEU A 753 5.27 24.58 4.50
CA LEU A 753 6.22 23.51 4.83
C LEU A 753 6.88 23.70 6.20
N SER A 754 7.20 24.95 6.57
CA SER A 754 7.76 25.29 7.89
C SER A 754 6.75 25.08 9.01
N GLU A 755 5.46 25.33 8.76
CA GLU A 755 4.37 25.00 9.68
C GLU A 755 4.22 23.49 9.84
N VAL A 756 4.11 22.73 8.75
CA VAL A 756 4.06 21.27 8.77
C VAL A 756 5.25 20.67 9.53
N ALA A 757 6.46 21.22 9.32
CA ALA A 757 7.65 20.78 10.04
C ALA A 757 7.61 21.05 11.55
N GLN A 758 6.73 21.94 12.05
CA GLN A 758 6.51 22.21 13.48
C GLN A 758 5.56 21.23 14.17
N HIS A 759 4.84 20.42 13.39
CA HIS A 759 3.82 19.49 13.86
C HIS A 759 4.26 18.03 13.68
N PRO A 760 5.23 17.54 14.47
CA PRO A 760 5.76 16.19 14.34
C PRO A 760 4.72 15.10 14.62
N GLU A 761 3.62 15.42 15.32
CA GLU A 761 2.49 14.51 15.53
C GLU A 761 1.76 14.11 14.24
N LEU A 762 1.90 14.90 13.16
CA LEU A 762 1.36 14.57 11.85
C LEU A 762 2.04 13.34 11.23
N TYR A 763 3.27 13.03 11.65
CA TYR A 763 4.09 11.95 11.13
C TYR A 763 4.45 10.93 12.22
N SER A 764 4.51 9.65 11.88
CA SER A 764 5.01 8.59 12.80
C SER A 764 6.54 8.45 12.77
N ALA A 765 7.27 9.53 12.47
CA ALA A 765 8.72 9.55 12.33
C ALA A 765 9.39 10.43 13.40
N MET A 766 10.71 10.26 13.55
CA MET A 766 11.51 11.10 14.43
C MET A 766 11.60 12.53 13.86
N PRO A 767 11.36 13.59 14.64
CA PRO A 767 11.55 14.96 14.15
C PRO A 767 12.99 15.22 13.71
N ALA A 768 13.17 15.99 12.64
CA ALA A 768 14.52 16.34 12.17
C ALA A 768 15.24 17.41 13.01
N ARG A 769 14.53 18.07 13.95
CA ARG A 769 15.06 19.14 14.81
C ARG A 769 15.11 18.71 16.27
N THR A 770 16.22 19.07 16.93
CA THR A 770 16.50 18.71 18.32
C THR A 770 15.49 19.35 19.28
N SER A 771 15.09 20.59 19.03
CA SER A 771 14.10 21.32 19.84
C SER A 771 12.76 20.59 19.94
N GLN A 772 12.37 19.87 18.88
CA GLN A 772 11.09 19.18 18.79
C GLN A 772 11.07 17.85 19.55
N LEU A 773 12.22 17.22 19.79
CA LEU A 773 12.31 15.95 20.55
C LEU A 773 11.80 16.07 22.00
N SER A 774 11.72 17.29 22.51
CA SER A 774 11.21 17.61 23.86
C SER A 774 9.75 18.05 23.88
N ASP A 775 9.08 18.08 22.73
CA ASP A 775 7.69 18.49 22.63
C ASP A 775 6.75 17.46 23.30
N PRO A 776 5.92 17.86 24.27
CA PRO A 776 4.98 16.95 24.92
C PRO A 776 3.99 16.26 23.98
N SER A 777 3.69 16.85 22.81
CA SER A 777 2.82 16.25 21.80
C SER A 777 3.38 14.94 21.26
N ILE A 778 4.70 14.81 21.13
CA ILE A 778 5.36 13.57 20.68
C ILE A 778 5.18 12.47 21.72
N THR A 779 5.47 12.74 22.99
CA THR A 779 5.25 11.74 24.04
C THR A 779 3.78 11.36 24.18
N THR A 780 2.88 12.31 23.96
CA THR A 780 1.43 12.06 24.01
C THR A 780 0.95 11.19 22.84
N SER A 781 1.48 11.41 21.64
CA SER A 781 1.06 10.69 20.43
C SER A 781 1.81 9.37 20.21
N GLN A 782 3.09 9.30 20.59
CA GLN A 782 3.99 8.20 20.22
C GLN A 782 4.55 7.41 21.41
N GLY A 783 4.34 7.89 22.65
CA GLY A 783 4.73 7.18 23.88
C GLY A 783 6.13 7.52 24.41
N GLU A 784 6.36 7.20 25.70
CA GLU A 784 7.61 7.53 26.41
C GLU A 784 8.82 6.75 25.89
N ASP A 785 8.67 5.45 25.62
CA ASP A 785 9.77 4.57 25.19
C ASP A 785 10.33 5.00 23.82
N LEU A 786 9.44 5.29 22.87
CA LEU A 786 9.83 5.78 21.54
C LEU A 786 10.44 7.18 21.62
N THR A 787 9.93 8.05 22.49
CA THR A 787 10.54 9.38 22.72
C THR A 787 11.96 9.22 23.28
N ALA A 788 12.19 8.27 24.19
CA ALA A 788 13.52 7.99 24.73
C ALA A 788 14.49 7.51 23.63
N LEU A 789 14.03 6.61 22.75
CA LEU A 789 14.79 6.13 21.59
C LEU A 789 15.14 7.28 20.63
N TYR A 790 14.21 8.20 20.35
CA TYR A 790 14.51 9.37 19.49
C TYR A 790 15.63 10.24 20.06
N ASN A 791 15.63 10.49 21.37
CA ASN A 791 16.69 11.26 22.02
C ASN A 791 18.06 10.57 21.93
N GLU A 792 18.07 9.25 22.03
CA GLU A 792 19.27 8.43 21.89
C GLU A 792 19.80 8.41 20.44
N LEU A 793 18.91 8.19 19.46
CA LEU A 793 19.25 8.25 18.04
C LEU A 793 19.77 9.63 17.65
N ALA A 794 19.18 10.71 18.16
CA ALA A 794 19.67 12.08 17.93
C ALA A 794 21.11 12.27 18.44
N ALA A 795 21.40 11.75 19.63
CA ALA A 795 22.74 11.79 20.21
C ALA A 795 23.74 10.96 19.37
N THR A 796 23.32 9.79 18.89
CA THR A 796 24.13 8.92 18.03
C THR A 796 24.40 9.58 16.69
N ILE A 797 23.37 10.07 15.98
CA ILE A 797 23.52 10.74 14.68
C ILE A 797 24.39 12.00 14.78
N SER A 798 24.37 12.69 15.93
CA SER A 798 25.18 13.90 16.15
C SER A 798 26.61 13.62 16.63
N ASP A 799 26.96 12.38 16.96
CA ASP A 799 28.32 12.01 17.37
C ASP A 799 29.25 12.01 16.15
N PRO A 800 30.38 12.74 16.16
CA PRO A 800 31.32 12.79 15.04
C PRO A 800 32.00 11.45 14.72
N ASN A 801 31.93 10.45 15.62
CA ASN A 801 32.41 9.10 15.37
C ASN A 801 31.34 8.17 14.78
N THR A 802 30.15 8.68 14.50
CA THR A 802 29.08 7.91 13.86
C THR A 802 29.28 7.84 12.36
N ILE A 803 29.10 6.64 11.81
CA ILE A 803 29.09 6.38 10.38
C ILE A 803 27.64 6.30 9.95
N THR A 804 27.24 7.22 9.08
CA THR A 804 25.90 7.25 8.49
C THR A 804 25.90 6.52 7.16
N PHE A 805 25.08 5.49 7.05
CA PHE A 805 24.87 4.71 5.83
C PHE A 805 23.60 5.21 5.12
N PRO A 806 23.58 5.22 3.77
CA PRO A 806 22.33 5.42 3.05
C PRO A 806 21.37 4.26 3.32
N GLN A 807 20.07 4.58 3.43
CA GLN A 807 19.02 3.58 3.54
C GLN A 807 19.00 2.73 2.28
N SER A 808 19.03 1.43 2.48
CA SER A 808 19.17 0.43 1.43
C SER A 808 20.48 0.51 0.65
N PHE A 809 21.23 -0.59 0.72
CA PHE A 809 22.34 -0.95 -0.17
C PHE A 809 21.79 -1.31 -1.60
N ARG A 810 20.67 -0.67 -1.98
CA ARG A 810 19.86 -0.81 -3.20
C ARG A 810 19.56 0.56 -3.83
N GLU A 811 19.32 1.60 -3.03
CA GLU A 811 19.07 2.98 -3.47
C GLU A 811 20.35 3.78 -3.73
N SER A 812 21.45 3.12 -4.10
CA SER A 812 22.52 3.81 -4.79
C SER A 812 22.07 4.07 -6.24
N GLY A 813 21.11 4.99 -6.40
CA GLY A 813 20.30 5.27 -7.59
C GLY A 813 21.06 5.69 -8.85
N SER A 814 22.38 5.53 -8.88
CA SER A 814 23.19 5.61 -10.08
C SER A 814 23.82 4.25 -10.39
N PRO A 815 23.79 3.79 -11.65
CA PRO A 815 24.55 2.61 -12.10
C PRO A 815 26.04 2.69 -11.74
N ALA A 816 26.57 3.90 -11.53
CA ALA A 816 27.92 4.17 -11.05
C ALA A 816 28.19 3.61 -9.64
N ASN A 817 27.19 3.54 -8.75
CA ASN A 817 27.36 3.01 -7.40
C ASN A 817 27.03 1.52 -7.29
N PHE A 818 26.04 1.05 -8.05
CA PHE A 818 25.65 -0.37 -8.08
C PHE A 818 26.83 -1.32 -8.27
N ALA A 819 27.69 -1.08 -9.27
CA ALA A 819 28.83 -1.95 -9.52
C ALA A 819 29.91 -1.89 -8.41
N ARG A 820 30.02 -0.77 -7.67
CA ARG A 820 30.99 -0.66 -6.55
C ARG A 820 30.61 -1.57 -5.39
N GLU A 821 29.31 -1.73 -5.16
CA GLU A 821 28.69 -2.55 -4.11
C GLU A 821 28.56 -4.02 -4.53
N TYR A 822 28.34 -4.28 -5.82
CA TYR A 822 28.13 -5.62 -6.39
C TYR A 822 29.25 -6.61 -6.03
N TRP A 823 30.51 -6.26 -6.28
CA TRP A 823 31.61 -7.19 -6.03
C TRP A 823 31.86 -7.44 -4.54
N LEU A 824 31.51 -6.49 -3.67
CA LEU A 824 31.56 -6.70 -2.22
C LEU A 824 30.49 -7.71 -1.78
N LYS A 825 29.26 -7.60 -2.29
CA LYS A 825 28.18 -8.58 -2.07
C LYS A 825 28.58 -9.98 -2.52
N GLN A 826 29.09 -10.10 -3.74
CA GLN A 826 29.56 -11.37 -4.29
C GLN A 826 30.65 -12.03 -3.41
N ALA A 827 31.56 -11.23 -2.84
CA ALA A 827 32.53 -11.74 -1.89
C ALA A 827 31.88 -12.25 -0.58
N PHE A 828 30.81 -11.60 -0.12
CA PHE A 828 30.05 -12.06 1.04
C PHE A 828 29.30 -13.37 0.72
N ASP A 829 28.60 -13.41 -0.41
CA ASP A 829 27.82 -14.57 -0.86
C ASP A 829 28.71 -15.81 -0.96
N ARG A 830 29.86 -15.68 -1.63
CA ARG A 830 30.82 -16.78 -1.78
C ARG A 830 31.41 -17.24 -0.44
N TYR A 831 31.64 -16.32 0.49
CA TYR A 831 32.17 -16.69 1.80
C TYR A 831 31.16 -17.45 2.67
N VAL A 832 29.91 -16.97 2.69
CA VAL A 832 28.84 -17.52 3.54
C VAL A 832 28.21 -18.77 2.92
N LEU A 833 27.91 -18.75 1.62
CA LEU A 833 27.16 -19.79 0.92
C LEU A 833 28.06 -20.86 0.26
N GLU A 834 29.27 -20.50 -0.17
CA GLU A 834 30.16 -21.39 -0.94
C GLU A 834 31.45 -21.80 -0.19
N ASP A 835 31.62 -21.39 1.07
CA ASP A 835 32.85 -21.64 1.85
C ASP A 835 34.14 -21.11 1.18
N ALA A 836 34.05 -20.04 0.38
CA ALA A 836 35.20 -19.43 -0.27
C ALA A 836 36.17 -18.77 0.72
N ASP A 837 37.39 -18.47 0.26
CA ASP A 837 38.41 -17.75 1.05
C ASP A 837 38.14 -16.25 1.03
N LEU A 838 37.75 -15.68 2.17
CA LEU A 838 37.31 -14.28 2.28
C LEU A 838 38.36 -13.29 1.75
N GLU A 839 39.63 -13.47 2.13
CA GLU A 839 40.72 -12.59 1.73
C GLU A 839 40.94 -12.59 0.23
N THR A 840 40.83 -13.76 -0.41
CA THR A 840 40.94 -13.88 -1.86
C THR A 840 39.78 -13.18 -2.56
N GLU A 841 38.54 -13.39 -2.10
CA GLU A 841 37.36 -12.78 -2.70
C GLU A 841 37.34 -11.25 -2.50
N LEU A 842 37.68 -10.74 -1.30
CA LEU A 842 37.77 -9.30 -1.04
C LEU A 842 38.90 -8.63 -1.84
N ALA A 843 40.03 -9.31 -2.04
CA ALA A 843 41.11 -8.79 -2.90
C ALA A 843 40.68 -8.70 -4.36
N GLN A 844 39.93 -9.69 -4.84
CA GLN A 844 39.39 -9.69 -6.20
C GLN A 844 38.33 -8.58 -6.37
N ALA A 845 37.41 -8.46 -5.41
CA ALA A 845 36.41 -7.39 -5.38
C ALA A 845 37.05 -6.00 -5.36
N GLN A 846 38.10 -5.81 -4.55
CA GLN A 846 38.82 -4.55 -4.47
C GLN A 846 39.42 -4.15 -5.81
N GLN A 847 39.99 -5.11 -6.54
CA GLN A 847 40.58 -4.89 -7.85
C GLN A 847 39.52 -4.49 -8.87
N TYR A 848 38.41 -5.23 -8.95
CA TYR A 848 37.32 -4.91 -9.86
C TYR A 848 36.71 -3.53 -9.58
N THR A 849 36.46 -3.21 -8.32
CA THR A 849 35.95 -1.88 -7.94
C THR A 849 36.93 -0.76 -8.31
N GLN A 850 38.24 -0.96 -8.16
CA GLN A 850 39.25 0.04 -8.55
C GLN A 850 39.34 0.23 -10.06
N ASP A 851 39.33 -0.86 -10.83
CA ASP A 851 39.36 -0.82 -12.30
C ASP A 851 38.11 -0.11 -12.85
N TYR A 852 36.97 -0.40 -12.25
CA TYR A 852 35.70 0.25 -12.55
C TYR A 852 35.70 1.75 -12.24
N ILE A 853 36.11 2.13 -11.02
CA ILE A 853 36.23 3.54 -10.61
C ILE A 853 37.16 4.31 -11.54
N SER A 854 38.29 3.71 -11.94
CA SER A 854 39.20 4.32 -12.91
C SER A 854 38.52 4.54 -14.25
N CYS A 855 37.75 3.58 -14.75
CA CYS A 855 37.06 3.70 -16.04
C CYS A 855 35.97 4.77 -16.04
N ILE A 856 35.11 4.82 -15.02
CA ILE A 856 34.04 5.83 -14.94
C ILE A 856 34.58 7.25 -14.72
N SER A 857 35.77 7.39 -14.12
CA SER A 857 36.43 8.70 -13.96
C SER A 857 36.88 9.34 -15.28
N ASP A 858 37.00 8.55 -16.34
CA ASP A 858 37.33 9.02 -17.69
C ASP A 858 36.09 9.39 -18.52
N LEU A 859 34.88 9.07 -18.04
CA LEU A 859 33.63 9.43 -18.69
C LEU A 859 33.32 10.93 -18.48
N PRO A 860 32.67 11.61 -19.45
CA PRO A 860 32.18 12.95 -19.22
C PRO A 860 31.17 12.98 -18.05
N PRO A 861 31.05 14.09 -17.29
CA PRO A 861 29.99 14.23 -16.30
C PRO A 861 28.62 14.05 -16.95
N PHE A 862 27.66 13.48 -16.21
CA PHE A 862 26.27 13.40 -16.66
C PHE A 862 25.74 14.81 -16.98
N ASP A 863 25.05 14.94 -18.11
CA ASP A 863 24.45 16.21 -18.55
C ASP A 863 22.92 16.06 -18.50
N PRO A 864 22.27 16.45 -17.38
CA PRO A 864 20.83 16.34 -17.23
C PRO A 864 20.06 17.29 -18.17
N SER A 865 20.74 18.21 -18.85
CA SER A 865 20.14 19.18 -19.79
C SER A 865 20.18 18.73 -21.26
N SER A 866 20.72 17.53 -21.53
CA SER A 866 20.79 16.99 -22.88
C SER A 866 19.40 16.78 -23.48
N THR A 867 19.23 17.21 -24.74
CA THR A 867 17.97 17.05 -25.49
C THR A 867 17.95 15.80 -26.38
N ASP A 868 19.03 15.01 -26.34
CA ASP A 868 19.12 13.74 -27.05
C ASP A 868 18.37 12.64 -26.28
N GLN A 869 17.30 12.11 -26.88
CA GLN A 869 16.43 11.09 -26.30
C GLN A 869 17.17 9.80 -25.89
N ASN A 870 18.34 9.53 -26.49
CA ASN A 870 19.15 8.35 -26.17
C ASN A 870 20.30 8.65 -25.21
N TYR A 871 20.52 9.91 -24.82
CA TYR A 871 21.69 10.31 -24.02
C TYR A 871 21.82 9.55 -22.71
N MET A 872 20.71 9.38 -21.98
CA MET A 872 20.72 8.61 -20.73
C MET A 872 21.06 7.14 -20.98
N GLN A 873 20.47 6.50 -21.99
CA GLN A 873 20.78 5.11 -22.34
C GLN A 873 22.24 4.94 -22.78
N ASP A 874 22.78 5.85 -23.59
CA ASP A 874 24.16 5.83 -24.04
C ASP A 874 25.15 6.11 -22.91
N TYR A 875 24.79 6.99 -21.97
CA TYR A 875 25.58 7.27 -20.77
C TYR A 875 25.64 6.07 -19.83
N PHE A 876 24.48 5.45 -19.54
CA PHE A 876 24.43 4.22 -18.74
C PHE A 876 25.09 3.03 -19.45
N GLY A 877 25.01 2.96 -20.79
CA GLY A 877 25.74 1.99 -21.60
C GLY A 877 27.26 2.11 -21.44
N GLN A 878 27.79 3.33 -21.30
CA GLN A 878 29.21 3.55 -21.02
C GLN A 878 29.60 3.10 -19.60
N ILE A 879 28.77 3.39 -18.60
CA ILE A 879 28.98 2.96 -17.21
C ILE A 879 28.99 1.42 -17.11
N THR A 880 28.00 0.75 -17.71
CA THR A 880 27.93 -0.72 -17.74
C THR A 880 29.08 -1.35 -18.53
N THR A 881 29.56 -0.70 -19.59
CA THR A 881 30.78 -1.12 -20.31
C THR A 881 32.02 -1.06 -19.41
N CYS A 882 32.13 -0.05 -18.54
CA CYS A 882 33.19 0.03 -17.55
C CYS A 882 33.12 -1.14 -16.56
N ALA A 883 31.92 -1.50 -16.09
CA ALA A 883 31.73 -2.64 -15.18
C ALA A 883 32.12 -3.96 -15.86
N ALA A 884 31.66 -4.21 -17.08
CA ALA A 884 32.02 -5.41 -17.86
C ALA A 884 33.51 -5.47 -18.27
N THR A 885 34.18 -4.32 -18.33
CA THR A 885 35.64 -4.26 -18.58
C THR A 885 36.41 -4.63 -17.32
N ALA A 886 35.94 -4.19 -16.15
CA ALA A 886 36.53 -4.55 -14.87
C ALA A 886 36.30 -6.04 -14.55
N ASP A 887 35.09 -6.54 -14.73
CA ASP A 887 34.71 -7.93 -14.56
C ASP A 887 33.95 -8.44 -15.79
N PRO A 888 34.55 -9.30 -16.63
CA PRO A 888 33.90 -9.86 -17.81
C PRO A 888 32.65 -10.70 -17.52
N ASN A 889 32.42 -11.12 -16.27
CA ASN A 889 31.23 -11.85 -15.85
C ASN A 889 30.17 -10.94 -15.21
N PHE A 890 30.39 -9.62 -15.19
CA PHE A 890 29.41 -8.68 -14.65
C PHE A 890 28.09 -8.78 -15.42
N PRO A 891 26.95 -8.97 -14.74
CA PRO A 891 25.66 -9.14 -15.40
C PRO A 891 25.27 -7.85 -16.13
N LEU A 892 25.03 -7.94 -17.44
CA LEU A 892 24.57 -6.81 -18.25
C LEU A 892 23.04 -6.86 -18.42
N PRO A 893 22.34 -5.72 -18.37
CA PRO A 893 20.91 -5.67 -18.65
C PRO A 893 20.59 -6.32 -20.01
N GLY A 894 19.78 -7.38 -20.00
CA GLY A 894 19.34 -8.09 -21.22
C GLY A 894 20.30 -9.17 -21.74
N GLN A 895 21.28 -9.62 -20.97
CA GLN A 895 22.02 -10.86 -21.25
C GLN A 895 21.69 -11.92 -20.19
N GLU A 896 20.80 -12.84 -20.56
CA GLU A 896 20.68 -14.17 -19.94
C GLU A 896 21.41 -15.22 -20.77
#